data_AF-A6NTV0-F1
#
_entry.id   AF-A6NTV0-F1
#
_cell.length_a   1.000
_cell.length_b   1.000
_cell.length_c   1.000
_cell.angle_alpha   90.00
_cell.angle_beta   90.00
_cell.angle_gamma   90.00
#
_symmetry.space_group_name_H-M   'P 1'
#
loop_
_entity.id
_entity.type
_entity.pdbx_description
1 polymer ?
#
loop_
_entity_poly.entity_id
_entity_poly.type
_entity_poly.pdbx_seq_one_letter_code
_entity_poly.pdbx_strand_id
1 'polypeptide(L)'
;MKKRIVPLVLSAAMLVSLATSCTNTAENTPSPSQSATPTPSASTGVEDGYIPAPYTVSSEDELTSKFLEPVFYENEDGPTIGVTLLGVIVQDGKYFRDLDNDQELDDFEDWRLDDQTRAEAMAAALTDEQLTHQVANNGSYSAKSTKTEDVVDENGEPVWTKLYPTSGGFGGGGKSEEEEDPDATNIEYLNSEGFRTLVIRNNPETEVAVWFNNGLEQYSEYDAITNGEVAVPFFTFTNPISHGLPNSEGVAAASLGAGNADAVLEDAQYDREVMWAKGVDGLYGPQIDLATDPRWSRNNSTYGEREDMSAEIASNLVIGYQNGDQGMVEGSVLVTVKHFPGDGAAYNGFESHGQTGRYRIYSTENSLADYQLKSFIAAFEAGAAGVMPGYSQPIIDERIAPQSITYNGETYVSRSNWEGTLMLWADENEDGENDNYVKLSMTDQMYQDTILDAADIPENDDQWPVMGSDETSYSLIQLLQNEDGSEIAYDDPMWEDLLNQLTYEDMSRLCAVGLRMTVSLESIGKPETLDHNGPSGVTQKYSAGANGYANQTNDPDKDQTGTCYPCNGILAATMNDQLVQEVGELIGEDAMWAGYAGFYGSGLNIHRTPYAGRVFEYYSEDGILTGLIDTYETIGIQSKGVYVYNKHFALNDQELQRQGLGTWCNEQAMREIYLRAFELPIVNADAKCVMTAFNRIGAVWSGACSELLTDWLRGEAGMTGFAVTDMYEGDYMSKPHEVLAGNDIPDNFPGTTGTGVDTASSGDLGFEFAAYGPDGSTPNAQVARALRESSHRILYTVLHSRGMDGIGANTRIVTVTPWWQTALNVTQIALAVLSVVAVVLLVADMVPSKKKKSNQ
;
A
#
# COMPACT_ATOMS: atom_id res chain seq x y z
N MET A 1 -5.30 -23.82 -26.72
CA MET A 1 -4.03 -23.62 -26.00
C MET A 1 -4.17 -22.57 -24.89
N LYS A 2 -4.87 -22.93 -23.79
CA LYS A 2 -4.91 -22.28 -22.47
C LYS A 2 -5.49 -20.85 -22.41
N LYS A 3 -6.10 -20.41 -21.30
CA LYS A 3 -6.72 -21.00 -20.09
C LYS A 3 -7.32 -19.79 -19.35
N ARG A 4 -8.63 -19.73 -19.04
CA ARG A 4 -9.12 -19.09 -17.79
C ARG A 4 -8.74 -17.57 -17.69
N ILE A 5 -8.55 -16.86 -16.55
CA ILE A 5 -9.46 -16.67 -15.39
C ILE A 5 -9.62 -15.18 -14.96
N VAL A 6 -10.88 -14.71 -14.82
CA VAL A 6 -11.31 -13.50 -14.08
C VAL A 6 -11.48 -13.90 -12.62
N PRO A 7 -10.87 -13.18 -11.67
CA PRO A 7 -11.69 -12.44 -10.68
C PRO A 7 -11.44 -10.91 -10.72
N LEU A 8 -12.25 -9.97 -10.19
CA LEU A 8 -13.20 -9.94 -9.05
C LEU A 8 -12.52 -9.95 -7.65
N VAL A 9 -13.00 -9.32 -6.55
CA VAL A 9 -14.14 -8.38 -6.30
C VAL A 9 -14.10 -7.79 -4.85
N LEU A 10 -14.97 -6.80 -4.54
CA LEU A 10 -15.38 -6.32 -3.18
C LEU A 10 -14.25 -5.69 -2.31
N SER A 11 -14.48 -5.06 -1.15
CA SER A 11 -15.67 -4.83 -0.28
C SER A 11 -15.52 -3.45 0.42
N ALA A 12 -16.38 -2.89 1.29
CA ALA A 12 -17.67 -3.24 1.91
C ALA A 12 -18.56 -1.94 1.97
N ALA A 13 -19.41 -1.52 2.92
CA ALA A 13 -20.01 -1.98 4.20
C ALA A 13 -21.40 -1.23 4.37
N MET A 14 -22.06 -0.91 5.50
CA MET A 14 -21.93 -1.18 6.96
C MET A 14 -23.30 -0.97 7.68
N LEU A 15 -23.45 -1.44 8.93
CA LEU A 15 -24.43 -1.00 9.99
C LEU A 15 -25.95 -1.36 9.77
N VAL A 16 -26.86 -1.39 10.78
CA VAL A 16 -26.81 -0.95 12.20
C VAL A 16 -27.82 -1.68 13.15
N SER A 17 -27.48 -1.83 14.45
CA SER A 17 -28.40 -1.86 15.64
C SER A 17 -29.32 -3.11 15.84
N LEU A 18 -30.07 -3.40 16.94
CA LEU A 18 -30.32 -2.96 18.36
C LEU A 18 -31.28 -4.04 19.00
N ALA A 19 -31.62 -4.23 20.30
CA ALA A 19 -31.34 -3.60 21.60
C ALA A 19 -31.74 -4.52 22.80
N THR A 20 -31.17 -4.29 24.01
CA THR A 20 -31.74 -4.63 25.37
C THR A 20 -31.96 -6.12 25.73
N SER A 21 -32.08 -6.59 26.99
CA SER A 21 -32.29 -5.94 28.32
C SER A 21 -31.67 -6.75 29.48
N CYS A 22 -31.48 -6.13 30.67
CA CYS A 22 -30.98 -6.78 31.89
C CYS A 22 -32.11 -7.37 32.76
N THR A 23 -31.81 -8.36 33.64
CA THR A 23 -32.14 -8.29 35.11
C THR A 23 -31.58 -9.45 35.97
N ASN A 24 -30.78 -9.09 36.98
CA ASN A 24 -30.85 -9.46 38.42
C ASN A 24 -30.96 -10.92 38.95
N THR A 25 -30.02 -11.23 39.87
CA THR A 25 -30.19 -11.89 41.22
C THR A 25 -30.55 -13.40 41.32
N ALA A 26 -30.09 -14.17 42.32
CA ALA A 26 -29.06 -13.95 43.37
C ALA A 26 -28.75 -15.23 44.21
N GLU A 27 -27.53 -15.27 44.78
CA GLU A 27 -27.10 -15.85 46.08
C GLU A 27 -27.24 -17.36 46.47
N ASN A 28 -26.26 -17.80 47.29
CA ASN A 28 -26.25 -18.87 48.30
C ASN A 28 -25.81 -20.33 47.95
N THR A 29 -24.48 -20.50 47.92
CA THR A 29 -23.64 -21.47 48.67
C THR A 29 -24.24 -22.24 49.89
N PRO A 30 -23.56 -23.28 50.47
CA PRO A 30 -22.37 -24.05 50.02
C PRO A 30 -22.34 -25.60 50.31
N SER A 31 -21.37 -26.31 49.69
CA SER A 31 -20.61 -27.48 50.26
C SER A 31 -21.33 -28.84 50.49
N PRO A 32 -20.62 -29.97 50.74
CA PRO A 32 -19.16 -30.13 51.02
C PRO A 32 -18.38 -31.31 50.36
N SER A 33 -17.12 -31.03 50.01
CA SER A 33 -15.89 -31.87 50.18
C SER A 33 -15.82 -33.36 49.76
N GLN A 34 -14.84 -33.69 48.90
CA GLN A 34 -13.64 -34.53 49.20
C GLN A 34 -12.85 -34.77 47.89
N SER A 35 -11.73 -34.11 47.58
CA SER A 35 -10.37 -34.21 48.17
C SER A 35 -9.74 -35.63 48.18
N ALA A 36 -8.93 -35.97 47.17
CA ALA A 36 -7.83 -36.94 47.28
C ALA A 36 -6.88 -36.95 46.05
N THR A 37 -5.86 -36.09 46.02
CA THR A 37 -4.63 -36.35 45.22
C THR A 37 -3.80 -37.43 45.91
N PRO A 38 -3.10 -38.29 45.15
CA PRO A 38 -1.72 -38.59 45.52
C PRO A 38 -0.77 -38.78 44.32
N THR A 39 0.19 -37.87 44.14
CA THR A 39 1.36 -38.09 43.27
C THR A 39 2.34 -39.07 43.92
N PRO A 40 2.79 -40.15 43.24
CA PRO A 40 3.86 -41.02 43.72
C PRO A 40 5.22 -40.58 43.17
N SER A 41 6.04 -39.93 43.99
CA SER A 41 7.49 -39.85 43.72
C SER A 41 8.13 -41.20 44.10
N ALA A 42 8.71 -41.90 43.11
CA ALA A 42 9.24 -43.25 43.27
C ALA A 42 10.76 -43.31 43.05
N SER A 43 11.53 -43.43 44.15
CA SER A 43 13.00 -43.53 44.09
C SER A 43 13.49 -44.94 43.78
N THR A 44 14.25 -45.09 42.69
CA THR A 44 15.29 -46.12 42.45
C THR A 44 15.11 -47.47 43.18
N GLY A 45 14.48 -48.46 42.53
CA GLY A 45 14.42 -49.84 43.04
C GLY A 45 13.16 -50.61 42.67
N VAL A 46 12.69 -50.51 41.42
CA VAL A 46 11.55 -51.28 40.91
C VAL A 46 12.05 -52.64 40.42
N GLU A 47 11.27 -53.71 40.64
CA GLU A 47 11.53 -55.03 40.08
C GLU A 47 10.96 -55.10 38.65
N ASP A 48 11.66 -55.76 37.72
CA ASP A 48 11.20 -55.94 36.34
C ASP A 48 9.84 -56.65 36.28
N GLY A 49 8.96 -56.22 35.38
CA GLY A 49 7.58 -56.68 35.29
C GLY A 49 6.65 -55.63 34.67
N TYR A 50 5.40 -55.61 35.14
CA TYR A 50 4.33 -54.80 34.55
C TYR A 50 3.57 -54.00 35.62
N ILE A 51 3.37 -52.71 35.35
CA ILE A 51 2.55 -51.80 36.15
C ILE A 51 1.22 -51.60 35.40
N PRO A 52 0.07 -52.06 35.93
CA PRO A 52 -1.22 -51.84 35.31
C PRO A 52 -1.58 -50.36 35.20
N ALA A 53 -2.43 -50.04 34.21
CA ALA A 53 -2.91 -48.69 33.94
C ALA A 53 -3.39 -47.92 35.19
N PRO A 54 -3.05 -46.62 35.33
CA PRO A 54 -3.51 -45.79 36.45
C PRO A 54 -5.04 -45.71 36.58
N TYR A 55 -5.73 -45.69 35.43
CA TYR A 55 -7.18 -45.64 35.35
C TYR A 55 -7.72 -46.70 34.39
N THR A 56 -9.02 -46.98 34.52
CA THR A 56 -9.78 -47.80 33.56
C THR A 56 -11.09 -47.08 33.28
N VAL A 57 -11.53 -47.06 32.03
CA VAL A 57 -12.86 -46.58 31.61
C VAL A 57 -13.56 -47.64 30.78
N SER A 58 -14.89 -47.58 30.71
CA SER A 58 -15.74 -48.62 30.10
C SER A 58 -16.70 -48.11 29.01
N SER A 59 -16.71 -46.80 28.74
CA SER A 59 -17.44 -46.16 27.64
C SER A 59 -16.92 -44.74 27.37
N GLU A 60 -17.30 -44.17 26.23
CA GLU A 60 -17.05 -42.77 25.87
C GLU A 60 -17.71 -41.79 26.86
N ASP A 61 -18.88 -42.13 27.42
CA ASP A 61 -19.51 -41.38 28.52
C ASP A 61 -18.58 -41.30 29.74
N GLU A 62 -17.90 -42.40 30.09
CA GLU A 62 -17.00 -42.45 31.24
C GLU A 62 -15.68 -41.70 30.96
N LEU A 63 -15.16 -41.81 29.73
CA LEU A 63 -14.00 -41.07 29.24
C LEU A 63 -14.22 -39.55 29.30
N THR A 64 -15.35 -39.06 28.77
CA THR A 64 -15.63 -37.62 28.66
C THR A 64 -16.19 -37.00 29.95
N SER A 65 -16.56 -37.80 30.95
CA SER A 65 -17.07 -37.32 32.24
C SER A 65 -16.05 -36.61 33.13
N LYS A 66 -14.76 -36.74 32.83
CA LYS A 66 -13.62 -36.23 33.62
C LYS A 66 -12.35 -36.20 32.75
N PHE A 67 -11.45 -35.25 33.00
CA PHE A 67 -10.07 -35.40 32.57
C PHE A 67 -9.32 -36.33 33.53
N LEU A 68 -8.37 -37.09 33.01
CA LEU A 68 -7.46 -37.96 33.77
C LEU A 68 -6.09 -37.26 33.85
N GLU A 69 -5.57 -37.08 35.07
CA GLU A 69 -4.22 -36.56 35.26
C GLU A 69 -3.20 -37.66 34.87
N PRO A 70 -2.32 -37.44 33.87
CA PRO A 70 -1.32 -38.45 33.50
C PRO A 70 -0.35 -38.75 34.64
N VAL A 71 -0.06 -40.04 34.85
CA VAL A 71 0.92 -40.49 35.85
C VAL A 71 2.27 -40.64 35.16
N PHE A 72 3.25 -39.88 35.65
CA PHE A 72 4.59 -39.82 35.07
C PHE A 72 5.60 -40.76 35.74
N TYR A 73 6.51 -41.31 34.94
CA TYR A 73 7.59 -42.19 35.37
C TYR A 73 8.93 -41.68 34.80
N GLU A 74 9.84 -41.28 35.68
CA GLU A 74 11.14 -40.68 35.34
C GLU A 74 12.20 -41.76 35.04
N ASN A 75 12.89 -41.66 33.90
CA ASN A 75 14.04 -42.51 33.55
C ASN A 75 15.36 -41.75 33.76
N GLU A 76 16.27 -42.25 34.62
CA GLU A 76 17.54 -41.56 34.98
C GLU A 76 18.49 -41.27 33.78
N ASP A 77 18.29 -41.96 32.65
CA ASP A 77 19.12 -41.83 31.43
C ASP A 77 18.23 -41.84 30.16
N GLY A 78 16.99 -41.32 30.23
CA GLY A 78 16.03 -41.43 29.14
C GLY A 78 14.79 -40.54 29.32
N PRO A 79 13.79 -40.63 28.44
CA PRO A 79 12.60 -39.79 28.48
C PRO A 79 11.75 -40.09 29.74
N THR A 80 11.12 -39.05 30.28
CA THR A 80 10.02 -39.22 31.22
C THR A 80 8.77 -39.63 30.44
N ILE A 81 8.18 -40.77 30.79
CA ILE A 81 6.93 -41.23 30.16
C ILE A 81 5.72 -40.84 31.01
N GLY A 82 4.57 -40.63 30.37
CA GLY A 82 3.27 -40.47 31.04
C GLY A 82 2.24 -41.43 30.46
N VAL A 83 1.29 -41.87 31.28
CA VAL A 83 0.14 -42.71 30.88
C VAL A 83 -1.13 -42.35 31.68
N THR A 84 -2.32 -42.61 31.11
CA THR A 84 -3.61 -42.54 31.81
C THR A 84 -4.35 -43.89 31.82
N LEU A 85 -4.45 -44.54 30.67
CA LEU A 85 -5.21 -45.78 30.43
C LEU A 85 -4.34 -46.95 29.95
N LEU A 86 -3.12 -46.68 29.46
CA LEU A 86 -2.14 -47.72 29.13
C LEU A 86 -1.36 -48.19 30.36
N GLY A 87 -0.81 -49.40 30.27
CA GLY A 87 0.16 -49.93 31.23
C GLY A 87 1.56 -49.33 31.08
N VAL A 88 2.44 -49.72 32.00
CA VAL A 88 3.88 -49.42 31.94
C VAL A 88 4.67 -50.70 32.15
N ILE A 89 5.48 -51.04 31.15
CA ILE A 89 6.44 -52.14 31.20
C ILE A 89 7.70 -51.66 31.92
N VAL A 90 8.24 -52.50 32.80
CA VAL A 90 9.47 -52.25 33.56
C VAL A 90 10.50 -53.29 33.18
N GLN A 91 11.58 -52.86 32.53
CA GLN A 91 12.69 -53.75 32.15
C GLN A 91 14.05 -53.08 32.38
N ASP A 92 15.00 -53.85 32.93
CA ASP A 92 16.34 -53.39 33.30
C ASP A 92 16.31 -52.18 34.27
N GLY A 93 15.22 -52.06 35.06
CA GLY A 93 14.96 -50.92 35.93
C GLY A 93 14.60 -49.60 35.20
N LYS A 94 14.22 -49.65 33.93
CA LYS A 94 13.69 -48.54 33.13
C LYS A 94 12.21 -48.73 32.82
N TYR A 95 11.50 -47.64 32.51
CA TYR A 95 10.06 -47.63 32.20
C TYR A 95 9.78 -47.39 30.72
N PHE A 96 8.78 -48.08 30.19
CA PHE A 96 8.29 -48.02 28.81
C PHE A 96 6.74 -47.96 28.80
N ARG A 97 6.13 -47.32 27.81
CA ARG A 97 4.67 -47.33 27.63
C ARG A 97 4.29 -48.60 26.89
N ASP A 98 3.32 -49.34 27.42
CA ASP A 98 2.65 -50.49 26.79
C ASP A 98 1.59 -49.95 25.81
N LEU A 99 2.00 -49.64 24.59
CA LEU A 99 1.27 -48.82 23.61
C LEU A 99 0.18 -49.60 22.86
N ASP A 100 0.34 -50.91 22.63
CA ASP A 100 -0.71 -51.77 22.05
C ASP A 100 -1.41 -52.67 23.09
N ASN A 101 -0.97 -52.59 24.36
CA ASN A 101 -1.58 -53.24 25.52
C ASN A 101 -1.45 -54.79 25.49
N ASP A 102 -0.34 -55.30 24.94
CA ASP A 102 0.07 -56.72 24.90
C ASP A 102 0.83 -57.20 26.16
N GLN A 103 1.54 -56.30 26.86
CA GLN A 103 2.37 -56.51 28.06
C GLN A 103 3.80 -57.07 27.85
N GLU A 104 4.27 -57.32 26.63
CA GLU A 104 5.68 -57.59 26.29
C GLU A 104 6.34 -56.30 25.74
N LEU A 105 7.67 -56.14 25.86
CA LEU A 105 8.37 -54.93 25.37
C LEU A 105 8.71 -55.06 23.88
N ASP A 106 8.07 -54.27 23.03
CA ASP A 106 8.25 -54.35 21.57
C ASP A 106 9.20 -53.27 21.00
N ASP A 107 9.78 -53.54 19.82
CA ASP A 107 10.90 -52.75 19.23
C ASP A 107 10.56 -51.26 18.96
N PHE A 108 9.29 -50.84 18.95
CA PHE A 108 8.89 -49.43 18.81
C PHE A 108 8.79 -48.68 20.16
N GLU A 109 8.46 -49.40 21.23
CA GLU A 109 8.33 -48.88 22.59
C GLU A 109 9.70 -48.65 23.24
N ASP A 110 10.68 -49.51 22.92
CA ASP A 110 12.02 -49.46 23.49
C ASP A 110 12.81 -48.24 22.98
N TRP A 111 12.67 -47.11 23.68
CA TRP A 111 13.40 -45.87 23.46
C TRP A 111 14.94 -45.99 23.58
N ARG A 112 15.48 -47.15 23.98
CA ARG A 112 16.92 -47.43 23.97
C ARG A 112 17.43 -47.82 22.57
N LEU A 113 16.54 -48.17 21.64
CA LEU A 113 16.82 -48.43 20.23
C LEU A 113 16.88 -47.12 19.44
N ASP A 114 17.50 -47.16 18.25
CA ASP A 114 17.58 -45.98 17.38
C ASP A 114 16.25 -45.66 16.69
N ASP A 115 16.03 -44.40 16.36
CA ASP A 115 14.75 -43.90 15.85
C ASP A 115 14.32 -44.55 14.53
N GLN A 116 15.27 -44.99 13.68
CA GLN A 116 14.95 -45.68 12.44
C GLN A 116 14.42 -47.09 12.72
N THR A 117 15.09 -47.86 13.59
CA THR A 117 14.61 -49.18 14.04
C THR A 117 13.22 -49.06 14.66
N ARG A 118 13.01 -48.08 15.55
CA ARG A 118 11.73 -47.85 16.24
C ARG A 118 10.61 -47.43 15.28
N ALA A 119 10.89 -46.55 14.33
CA ALA A 119 9.92 -46.11 13.32
C ALA A 119 9.56 -47.23 12.33
N GLU A 120 10.51 -48.08 11.93
CA GLU A 120 10.24 -49.27 11.10
C GLU A 120 9.37 -50.30 11.84
N ALA A 121 9.63 -50.51 13.14
CA ALA A 121 8.78 -51.37 13.98
C ALA A 121 7.36 -50.81 14.14
N MET A 122 7.22 -49.52 14.47
CA MET A 122 5.92 -48.84 14.63
C MET A 122 5.10 -48.96 13.34
N ALA A 123 5.69 -48.60 12.20
CA ALA A 123 5.01 -48.65 10.90
C ALA A 123 4.66 -50.08 10.42
N ALA A 124 5.22 -51.12 11.05
CA ALA A 124 4.84 -52.51 10.82
C ALA A 124 3.75 -53.04 11.79
N ALA A 125 3.56 -52.39 12.94
CA ALA A 125 2.51 -52.68 13.92
C ALA A 125 1.19 -51.94 13.61
N LEU A 126 1.26 -50.72 13.08
CA LEU A 126 0.08 -49.93 12.69
C LEU A 126 -0.80 -50.63 11.63
N THR A 127 -2.12 -50.45 11.75
CA THR A 127 -3.08 -50.94 10.74
C THR A 127 -3.09 -50.08 9.47
N ASP A 128 -3.61 -50.61 8.35
CA ASP A 128 -3.78 -49.85 7.09
C ASP A 128 -4.58 -48.53 7.30
N GLU A 129 -5.48 -48.52 8.29
CA GLU A 129 -6.32 -47.38 8.67
C GLU A 129 -5.51 -46.37 9.49
N GLN A 130 -4.81 -46.81 10.55
CA GLN A 130 -3.89 -45.95 11.32
C GLN A 130 -2.77 -45.34 10.47
N LEU A 131 -2.20 -46.09 9.53
CA LEU A 131 -1.21 -45.61 8.55
C LEU A 131 -1.79 -44.52 7.63
N THR A 132 -3.06 -44.67 7.24
CA THR A 132 -3.78 -43.64 6.48
C THR A 132 -4.01 -42.38 7.32
N HIS A 133 -4.28 -42.53 8.61
CA HIS A 133 -4.47 -41.42 9.55
C HIS A 133 -3.18 -40.65 9.88
N GLN A 134 -1.99 -41.24 9.73
CA GLN A 134 -0.70 -40.53 9.85
C GLN A 134 -0.45 -39.55 8.70
N VAL A 135 -0.94 -39.86 7.49
CA VAL A 135 -0.78 -39.00 6.30
C VAL A 135 -1.95 -38.04 6.08
N ALA A 136 -2.88 -37.97 7.04
CA ALA A 136 -4.03 -37.08 7.06
C ALA A 136 -3.88 -35.99 8.14
N ASN A 137 -4.42 -34.79 7.88
CA ASN A 137 -4.14 -33.60 8.69
C ASN A 137 -5.36 -32.66 8.77
N ASN A 138 -5.78 -32.31 9.99
CA ASN A 138 -6.83 -31.33 10.20
C ASN A 138 -6.29 -29.89 10.18
N GLY A 139 -6.46 -29.20 9.05
CA GLY A 139 -5.94 -27.85 8.84
C GLY A 139 -6.49 -26.74 9.77
N SER A 140 -7.48 -27.04 10.63
CA SER A 140 -7.88 -26.18 11.75
C SER A 140 -8.75 -26.95 12.76
N TYR A 141 -8.17 -27.38 13.87
CA TYR A 141 -8.88 -27.92 15.04
C TYR A 141 -8.23 -27.32 16.31
N SER A 142 -9.04 -26.82 17.24
CA SER A 142 -8.55 -25.97 18.35
C SER A 142 -9.53 -25.95 19.51
N ALA A 143 -9.08 -25.56 20.71
CA ALA A 143 -9.94 -25.42 21.88
C ALA A 143 -11.11 -24.46 21.62
N LYS A 144 -12.32 -24.82 22.04
CA LYS A 144 -13.61 -24.13 21.73
C LYS A 144 -13.71 -22.73 22.39
N SER A 145 -12.89 -22.45 23.41
CA SER A 145 -12.51 -21.09 23.83
C SER A 145 -10.99 -20.99 24.03
N THR A 146 -10.47 -19.76 24.04
CA THR A 146 -9.09 -19.44 24.45
C THR A 146 -8.93 -19.21 25.95
N LYS A 147 -10.02 -19.18 26.73
CA LYS A 147 -10.03 -18.80 28.14
C LYS A 147 -10.36 -19.96 29.08
N THR A 148 -9.69 -19.96 30.22
CA THR A 148 -9.92 -20.89 31.34
C THR A 148 -11.35 -20.77 31.87
N GLU A 149 -11.88 -19.56 32.05
CA GLU A 149 -13.21 -19.31 32.64
C GLU A 149 -14.38 -19.89 31.82
N ASP A 150 -14.20 -20.10 30.51
CA ASP A 150 -15.24 -20.64 29.64
C ASP A 150 -15.28 -22.18 29.68
N VAL A 151 -14.13 -22.85 29.87
CA VAL A 151 -13.98 -24.31 29.70
C VAL A 151 -14.09 -25.14 30.99
N VAL A 152 -14.11 -24.49 32.16
CA VAL A 152 -14.20 -25.17 33.47
C VAL A 152 -15.62 -25.28 34.05
N ASP A 153 -15.80 -26.07 35.10
CA ASP A 153 -17.03 -26.20 35.88
C ASP A 153 -17.16 -25.14 37.02
N GLU A 154 -18.09 -25.32 37.96
CA GLU A 154 -18.25 -24.42 39.11
C GLU A 154 -17.17 -24.56 40.21
N ASN A 155 -16.33 -25.60 40.15
CA ASN A 155 -15.22 -25.86 41.05
C ASN A 155 -13.86 -25.40 40.46
N GLY A 156 -13.79 -25.23 39.14
CA GLY A 156 -12.57 -24.90 38.39
C GLY A 156 -11.97 -26.09 37.64
N GLU A 157 -12.66 -27.23 37.58
CA GLU A 157 -12.22 -28.45 36.89
C GLU A 157 -12.57 -28.37 35.39
N PRO A 158 -11.70 -28.81 34.47
CA PRO A 158 -11.96 -28.74 33.03
C PRO A 158 -13.10 -29.66 32.57
N VAL A 159 -13.91 -29.18 31.61
CA VAL A 159 -15.10 -29.90 31.10
C VAL A 159 -14.92 -30.26 29.62
N TRP A 160 -14.87 -31.55 29.30
CA TRP A 160 -14.52 -32.07 27.97
C TRP A 160 -15.37 -31.46 26.83
N THR A 161 -16.69 -31.42 27.03
CA THR A 161 -17.66 -30.91 26.05
C THR A 161 -17.62 -29.39 25.88
N LYS A 162 -16.94 -28.66 26.77
CA LYS A 162 -16.64 -27.23 26.61
C LYS A 162 -15.27 -26.97 25.99
N LEU A 163 -14.34 -27.92 26.10
CA LEU A 163 -12.95 -27.73 25.65
C LEU A 163 -12.79 -28.05 24.16
N TYR A 164 -13.37 -29.15 23.68
CA TYR A 164 -13.26 -29.56 22.27
C TYR A 164 -14.50 -29.13 21.45
N PRO A 165 -14.34 -28.88 20.13
CA PRO A 165 -15.45 -28.68 19.20
C PRO A 165 -15.87 -29.97 18.47
N THR A 166 -17.13 -30.03 18.06
CA THR A 166 -17.73 -31.18 17.33
C THR A 166 -17.41 -31.19 15.83
N SER A 167 -16.59 -30.24 15.36
CA SER A 167 -16.13 -30.16 13.97
C SER A 167 -14.83 -29.35 13.84
N GLY A 168 -14.16 -29.46 12.68
CA GLY A 168 -12.98 -28.70 12.29
C GLY A 168 -12.98 -28.40 10.80
N GLY A 169 -12.13 -27.49 10.34
CA GLY A 169 -12.07 -27.13 8.91
C GLY A 169 -11.33 -25.83 8.57
N PHE A 170 -10.69 -25.81 7.40
CA PHE A 170 -9.88 -24.68 6.93
C PHE A 170 -10.70 -23.38 6.83
N GLY A 171 -10.25 -22.33 7.54
CA GLY A 171 -10.79 -20.97 7.39
C GLY A 171 -11.82 -20.54 8.43
N GLY A 172 -11.88 -21.17 9.61
CA GLY A 172 -12.75 -20.74 10.72
C GLY A 172 -14.24 -21.01 10.49
N GLY A 173 -14.58 -21.70 9.40
CA GLY A 173 -15.89 -22.26 9.12
C GLY A 173 -16.18 -23.50 9.98
N GLY A 174 -16.12 -23.34 11.31
CA GLY A 174 -17.04 -24.11 12.14
C GLY A 174 -18.46 -23.83 11.64
N LYS A 175 -19.30 -24.86 11.63
CA LYS A 175 -20.72 -24.68 11.32
C LYS A 175 -21.29 -23.61 12.25
N SER A 176 -22.20 -22.77 11.75
CA SER A 176 -22.98 -21.89 12.63
C SER A 176 -23.66 -22.74 13.72
N GLU A 177 -23.90 -22.18 14.91
CA GLU A 177 -24.52 -22.93 16.03
C GLU A 177 -25.89 -23.57 15.67
N GLU A 178 -26.54 -23.09 14.60
CA GLU A 178 -27.76 -23.68 14.01
C GLU A 178 -27.52 -24.97 13.15
N GLU A 179 -26.27 -25.37 12.93
CA GLU A 179 -25.83 -26.52 12.11
C GLU A 179 -24.91 -27.53 12.84
N GLU A 180 -24.40 -27.24 14.05
CA GLU A 180 -23.88 -28.31 14.94
C GLU A 180 -25.05 -29.25 15.30
N ASP A 181 -24.84 -30.57 15.25
CA ASP A 181 -25.83 -31.53 15.75
C ASP A 181 -25.73 -31.55 17.28
N PRO A 182 -26.81 -31.19 18.03
CA PRO A 182 -26.73 -31.07 19.49
C PRO A 182 -26.62 -32.41 20.22
N ASP A 183 -26.88 -33.54 19.53
CA ASP A 183 -26.67 -34.88 20.07
C ASP A 183 -25.28 -35.45 19.72
N ALA A 184 -24.52 -34.81 18.82
CA ALA A 184 -23.21 -35.29 18.37
C ALA A 184 -22.06 -34.92 19.33
N THR A 185 -21.09 -35.80 19.47
CA THR A 185 -19.97 -35.64 20.42
C THR A 185 -18.66 -35.22 19.75
N ASN A 186 -17.77 -34.63 20.53
CA ASN A 186 -16.40 -34.33 20.11
C ASN A 186 -15.59 -35.61 19.79
N ILE A 187 -15.96 -36.74 20.39
CA ILE A 187 -15.33 -38.05 20.15
C ILE A 187 -15.74 -38.62 18.78
N GLU A 188 -17.02 -38.49 18.40
CA GLU A 188 -17.50 -38.95 17.09
C GLU A 188 -16.75 -38.29 15.92
N TYR A 189 -16.39 -37.01 16.04
CA TYR A 189 -15.60 -36.30 15.02
C TYR A 189 -14.15 -36.83 14.92
N LEU A 190 -13.51 -37.08 16.06
CA LEU A 190 -12.15 -37.64 16.11
C LEU A 190 -12.15 -39.09 15.55
N ASN A 191 -13.15 -39.90 15.93
CA ASN A 191 -13.38 -41.23 15.38
C ASN A 191 -13.65 -41.20 13.86
N SER A 192 -14.48 -40.26 13.36
CA SER A 192 -14.94 -40.28 11.96
C SER A 192 -13.92 -39.79 10.94
N GLU A 193 -13.00 -38.92 11.35
CA GLU A 193 -11.95 -38.37 10.49
C GLU A 193 -10.57 -38.99 10.75
N GLY A 194 -10.38 -39.63 11.91
CA GLY A 194 -9.20 -40.42 12.28
C GLY A 194 -7.89 -39.67 12.52
N PHE A 195 -7.78 -38.42 12.06
CA PHE A 195 -6.56 -37.59 12.06
C PHE A 195 -5.70 -37.73 13.32
N ARG A 196 -4.38 -37.92 13.16
CA ARG A 196 -3.41 -37.76 14.26
C ARG A 196 -2.54 -36.50 14.16
N THR A 197 -2.66 -35.71 13.09
CA THR A 197 -2.09 -34.35 13.00
C THR A 197 -3.18 -33.28 12.98
N LEU A 198 -3.06 -32.27 13.84
CA LEU A 198 -4.04 -31.18 14.02
C LEU A 198 -3.36 -29.81 13.96
N VAL A 199 -4.03 -28.80 13.42
CA VAL A 199 -3.52 -27.41 13.40
C VAL A 199 -4.29 -26.51 14.35
N ILE A 200 -3.63 -26.03 15.40
CA ILE A 200 -4.14 -25.01 16.33
C ILE A 200 -4.09 -23.63 15.64
N ARG A 201 -5.19 -22.89 15.69
CA ARG A 201 -5.37 -21.58 15.02
C ARG A 201 -5.67 -20.41 15.95
N ASN A 202 -6.04 -20.68 17.20
CA ASN A 202 -6.20 -19.67 18.24
C ASN A 202 -4.98 -19.65 19.18
N ASN A 203 -4.91 -18.66 20.07
CA ASN A 203 -3.86 -18.58 21.09
C ASN A 203 -4.50 -18.70 22.49
N PRO A 204 -4.72 -19.92 22.99
CA PRO A 204 -5.35 -20.16 24.28
C PRO A 204 -4.41 -19.81 25.46
N GLU A 205 -5.01 -19.57 26.62
CA GLU A 205 -4.31 -19.61 27.93
C GLU A 205 -3.63 -20.97 28.12
N THR A 206 -2.53 -21.01 28.87
CA THR A 206 -1.66 -22.20 28.95
C THR A 206 -2.39 -23.40 29.55
N GLU A 207 -3.20 -23.18 30.58
CA GLU A 207 -4.05 -24.17 31.23
C GLU A 207 -5.00 -24.84 30.22
N VAL A 208 -5.63 -24.04 29.36
CA VAL A 208 -6.54 -24.51 28.29
C VAL A 208 -5.79 -25.34 27.25
N ALA A 209 -4.57 -24.94 26.87
CA ALA A 209 -3.73 -25.70 25.95
C ALA A 209 -3.29 -27.05 26.53
N VAL A 210 -2.83 -27.05 27.78
CA VAL A 210 -2.39 -28.27 28.49
C VAL A 210 -3.54 -29.26 28.65
N TRP A 211 -4.74 -28.82 29.04
CA TRP A 211 -5.90 -29.70 29.09
C TRP A 211 -6.31 -30.22 27.70
N PHE A 212 -6.23 -29.39 26.66
CA PHE A 212 -6.59 -29.77 25.29
C PHE A 212 -5.65 -30.86 24.75
N ASN A 213 -4.35 -30.77 25.03
CA ASN A 213 -3.38 -31.76 24.60
C ASN A 213 -3.39 -33.03 25.48
N ASN A 214 -3.48 -32.89 26.80
CA ASN A 214 -3.58 -34.06 27.69
C ASN A 214 -4.83 -34.90 27.42
N GLY A 215 -5.97 -34.28 27.08
CA GLY A 215 -7.18 -35.03 26.74
C GLY A 215 -7.10 -35.71 25.36
N LEU A 216 -6.42 -35.11 24.37
CA LEU A 216 -6.18 -35.80 23.09
C LEU A 216 -5.36 -37.08 23.29
N GLU A 217 -4.36 -37.04 24.18
CA GLU A 217 -3.58 -38.22 24.54
C GLU A 217 -4.41 -39.24 25.33
N GLN A 218 -5.22 -38.79 26.30
CA GLN A 218 -6.19 -39.64 27.02
C GLN A 218 -7.15 -40.37 26.06
N TYR A 219 -7.59 -39.71 24.98
CA TYR A 219 -8.43 -40.31 23.95
C TYR A 219 -7.65 -41.25 23.02
N SER A 220 -6.41 -40.93 22.65
CA SER A 220 -5.53 -41.83 21.89
C SER A 220 -5.35 -43.19 22.61
N GLU A 221 -5.07 -43.16 23.91
CA GLU A 221 -4.96 -44.38 24.73
C GLU A 221 -6.29 -45.14 24.82
N TYR A 222 -7.43 -44.45 24.90
CA TYR A 222 -8.76 -45.07 24.92
C TYR A 222 -9.11 -45.76 23.59
N ASP A 223 -8.86 -45.09 22.47
CA ASP A 223 -9.16 -45.56 21.11
C ASP A 223 -8.37 -46.85 20.81
N ALA A 224 -7.08 -46.84 21.12
CA ALA A 224 -6.17 -47.99 21.05
C ALA A 224 -6.69 -49.21 21.83
N ILE A 225 -6.97 -49.04 23.13
CA ILE A 225 -7.46 -50.13 24.00
C ILE A 225 -8.85 -50.63 23.57
N THR A 226 -9.69 -49.76 23.03
CA THR A 226 -11.05 -50.09 22.59
C THR A 226 -11.05 -50.94 21.32
N ASN A 227 -10.15 -50.62 20.37
CA ASN A 227 -10.07 -51.29 19.07
C ASN A 227 -9.10 -52.49 19.07
N GLY A 228 -8.13 -52.51 19.99
CA GLY A 228 -7.02 -53.47 19.99
C GLY A 228 -5.96 -53.10 18.95
N GLU A 229 -5.56 -51.82 18.93
CA GLU A 229 -4.52 -51.27 18.05
C GLU A 229 -3.46 -50.51 18.88
N VAL A 230 -2.36 -50.08 18.24
CA VAL A 230 -1.31 -49.28 18.87
C VAL A 230 -1.80 -47.85 19.16
N ALA A 231 -1.52 -47.32 20.35
CA ALA A 231 -1.76 -45.93 20.71
C ALA A 231 -0.80 -44.99 19.98
N VAL A 232 -1.34 -44.20 19.04
CA VAL A 232 -0.59 -43.18 18.29
C VAL A 232 -0.97 -41.79 18.79
N PRO A 233 -0.02 -41.03 19.39
CA PRO A 233 -0.30 -39.72 19.97
C PRO A 233 -0.76 -38.70 18.92
N PHE A 234 -1.40 -37.64 19.40
CA PHE A 234 -1.78 -36.50 18.57
C PHE A 234 -0.63 -35.49 18.47
N PHE A 235 -0.28 -35.10 17.24
CA PHE A 235 0.67 -34.02 16.97
C PHE A 235 -0.08 -32.72 16.68
N THR A 236 0.18 -31.68 17.48
CA THR A 236 -0.42 -30.37 17.31
C THR A 236 0.57 -29.35 16.72
N PHE A 237 0.14 -28.72 15.63
CA PHE A 237 0.92 -27.74 14.90
C PHE A 237 0.34 -26.34 15.06
N THR A 238 1.20 -25.35 15.27
CA THR A 238 0.83 -23.92 15.10
C THR A 238 1.22 -23.42 13.71
N ASN A 239 0.48 -22.42 13.20
CA ASN A 239 0.74 -21.81 11.90
C ASN A 239 0.64 -20.28 11.99
N PRO A 240 1.62 -19.62 12.65
CA PRO A 240 1.65 -18.18 12.76
C PRO A 240 1.82 -17.52 11.38
N ILE A 241 1.14 -16.39 11.23
CA ILE A 241 1.21 -15.50 10.06
C ILE A 241 2.11 -14.28 10.37
N SER A 242 2.34 -14.00 11.66
CA SER A 242 3.31 -13.01 12.16
C SER A 242 3.81 -13.44 13.54
N HIS A 243 5.07 -13.15 13.87
CA HIS A 243 5.66 -13.33 15.21
C HIS A 243 5.39 -12.14 16.15
N GLY A 244 4.66 -11.10 15.71
CA GLY A 244 4.30 -9.94 16.51
C GLY A 244 4.96 -8.64 16.03
N LEU A 245 5.55 -7.88 16.96
CA LEU A 245 6.25 -6.63 16.69
C LEU A 245 7.64 -6.64 17.36
N PRO A 246 8.74 -6.43 16.62
CA PRO A 246 8.81 -6.20 15.18
C PRO A 246 8.36 -7.42 14.35
N ASN A 247 7.86 -7.18 13.13
CA ASN A 247 7.55 -8.25 12.18
C ASN A 247 8.83 -8.79 11.50
N SER A 248 8.71 -9.83 10.68
CA SER A 248 9.84 -10.49 10.00
C SER A 248 10.77 -9.53 9.25
N GLU A 249 10.23 -8.54 8.52
CA GLU A 249 11.04 -7.53 7.83
C GLU A 249 11.77 -6.58 8.82
N GLY A 250 11.13 -6.25 9.95
CA GLY A 250 11.76 -5.48 11.03
C GLY A 250 12.87 -6.25 11.76
N VAL A 251 12.70 -7.55 11.97
CA VAL A 251 13.75 -8.46 12.50
C VAL A 251 14.94 -8.53 11.54
N ALA A 252 14.68 -8.63 10.23
CA ALA A 252 15.73 -8.59 9.21
C ALA A 252 16.46 -7.24 9.18
N ALA A 253 15.74 -6.12 9.27
CA ALA A 253 16.33 -4.78 9.35
C ALA A 253 17.19 -4.58 10.61
N ALA A 254 16.76 -5.11 11.76
CA ALA A 254 17.55 -5.10 12.99
C ALA A 254 18.82 -5.94 12.86
N SER A 255 18.72 -7.13 12.27
CA SER A 255 19.86 -8.04 12.02
C SER A 255 20.89 -7.42 11.05
N LEU A 256 20.41 -6.78 9.98
CA LEU A 256 21.25 -5.99 9.07
C LEU A 256 21.94 -4.80 9.77
N GLY A 257 21.26 -4.16 10.73
CA GLY A 257 21.82 -3.07 11.54
C GLY A 257 22.86 -3.53 12.56
N ALA A 258 22.71 -4.74 13.11
CA ALA A 258 23.68 -5.38 14.01
C ALA A 258 24.88 -5.98 13.25
N GLY A 259 24.66 -6.46 12.02
CA GLY A 259 25.64 -7.19 11.22
C GLY A 259 25.68 -8.70 11.49
N ASN A 260 24.67 -9.24 12.18
CA ASN A 260 24.41 -10.67 12.38
C ASN A 260 22.93 -10.90 12.78
N ALA A 261 22.51 -12.15 12.84
CA ALA A 261 21.18 -12.58 13.28
C ALA A 261 21.18 -13.27 14.67
N ASP A 262 22.19 -13.03 15.52
CA ASP A 262 22.36 -13.75 16.82
C ASP A 262 21.09 -13.67 17.70
N ALA A 263 20.45 -12.51 17.75
CA ALA A 263 19.24 -12.27 18.56
C ALA A 263 18.03 -13.11 18.10
N VAL A 264 18.01 -13.56 16.84
CA VAL A 264 16.93 -14.40 16.30
C VAL A 264 16.99 -15.83 16.87
N LEU A 265 18.19 -16.31 17.20
CA LEU A 265 18.37 -17.60 17.86
C LEU A 265 17.81 -17.57 19.29
N GLU A 266 18.06 -16.48 20.04
CA GLU A 266 17.55 -16.28 21.41
C GLU A 266 16.02 -16.14 21.42
N ASP A 267 15.45 -15.37 20.48
CA ASP A 267 14.00 -15.20 20.31
C ASP A 267 13.29 -16.52 20.00
N ALA A 268 13.80 -17.30 19.04
CA ALA A 268 13.27 -18.62 18.70
C ALA A 268 13.39 -19.64 19.85
N GLN A 269 14.44 -19.54 20.67
CA GLN A 269 14.59 -20.38 21.87
C GLN A 269 13.53 -20.07 22.92
N TYR A 270 13.13 -18.81 23.09
CA TYR A 270 12.05 -18.43 24.01
C TYR A 270 10.66 -18.81 23.48
N ASP A 271 10.37 -18.57 22.19
CA ASP A 271 9.07 -18.95 21.60
C ASP A 271 8.89 -20.49 21.58
N ARG A 272 9.97 -21.25 21.36
CA ARG A 272 10.02 -22.71 21.57
C ARG A 272 9.62 -23.11 23.00
N GLU A 273 10.16 -22.46 24.04
CA GLU A 273 9.81 -22.80 25.43
C GLU A 273 8.32 -22.53 25.73
N VAL A 274 7.74 -21.49 25.13
CA VAL A 274 6.30 -21.19 25.25
C VAL A 274 5.45 -22.21 24.47
N MET A 275 5.86 -22.61 23.27
CA MET A 275 5.20 -23.66 22.48
C MET A 275 5.24 -25.02 23.21
N TRP A 276 6.41 -25.43 23.68
CA TRP A 276 6.61 -26.68 24.41
C TRP A 276 5.82 -26.71 25.73
N ALA A 277 5.80 -25.61 26.49
CA ALA A 277 5.00 -25.48 27.71
C ALA A 277 3.48 -25.50 27.48
N LYS A 278 3.02 -25.31 26.22
CA LYS A 278 1.62 -25.49 25.81
C LYS A 278 1.34 -26.86 25.18
N GLY A 279 2.36 -27.71 24.98
CA GLY A 279 2.24 -28.98 24.25
C GLY A 279 2.06 -28.81 22.74
N VAL A 280 2.69 -27.80 22.13
CA VAL A 280 2.70 -27.61 20.67
C VAL A 280 3.93 -28.28 20.08
N ASP A 281 3.72 -29.38 19.36
CA ASP A 281 4.78 -30.25 18.84
C ASP A 281 5.46 -29.70 17.58
N GLY A 282 4.75 -28.85 16.80
CA GLY A 282 5.21 -28.43 15.48
C GLY A 282 4.84 -27.01 15.06
N LEU A 283 5.63 -26.48 14.14
CA LEU A 283 5.53 -25.14 13.59
C LEU A 283 5.46 -25.20 12.05
N TYR A 284 4.31 -24.79 11.48
CA TYR A 284 4.22 -24.47 10.05
C TYR A 284 4.78 -23.06 9.81
N GLY A 285 6.11 -22.99 9.78
CA GLY A 285 6.94 -21.80 9.64
C GLY A 285 8.40 -22.15 9.98
N PRO A 286 9.31 -21.17 9.99
CA PRO A 286 9.11 -19.79 9.52
C PRO A 286 8.85 -19.72 8.00
N GLN A 287 8.36 -18.57 7.53
CA GLN A 287 8.28 -18.27 6.10
C GLN A 287 9.60 -17.63 5.66
N ILE A 288 10.34 -18.29 4.77
CA ILE A 288 11.72 -17.93 4.40
C ILE A 288 11.90 -17.68 2.89
N ASP A 289 10.78 -17.48 2.19
CA ASP A 289 10.72 -17.02 0.80
C ASP A 289 11.39 -15.64 0.65
N LEU A 290 12.19 -15.40 -0.39
CA LEU A 290 12.77 -14.08 -0.60
C LEU A 290 11.76 -13.11 -1.23
N ALA A 291 11.58 -11.92 -0.65
CA ALA A 291 10.67 -10.89 -1.13
C ALA A 291 11.16 -10.16 -2.40
N THR A 292 11.56 -10.92 -3.43
CA THR A 292 12.10 -10.42 -4.71
C THR A 292 11.08 -9.68 -5.60
N ASP A 293 9.81 -9.65 -5.19
CA ASP A 293 8.80 -8.78 -5.77
C ASP A 293 8.07 -8.05 -4.64
N PRO A 294 8.26 -6.72 -4.47
CA PRO A 294 7.64 -5.96 -3.37
C PRO A 294 6.11 -5.83 -3.51
N ARG A 295 5.55 -6.28 -4.65
CA ARG A 295 4.10 -6.38 -4.86
C ARG A 295 3.52 -7.68 -4.28
N TRP A 296 4.37 -8.62 -3.84
CA TRP A 296 3.91 -9.90 -3.29
C TRP A 296 3.38 -9.72 -1.87
N SER A 297 2.07 -9.96 -1.71
CA SER A 297 1.25 -9.68 -0.51
C SER A 297 1.61 -10.45 0.77
N ARG A 298 2.76 -11.12 0.80
CA ARG A 298 3.27 -11.89 1.96
C ARG A 298 4.73 -11.53 2.30
N ASN A 299 5.29 -10.48 1.69
CA ASN A 299 6.57 -9.89 2.09
C ASN A 299 6.63 -9.61 3.61
N ASN A 300 5.54 -9.09 4.18
CA ASN A 300 5.36 -8.76 5.60
C ASN A 300 5.62 -9.92 6.60
N SER A 301 5.65 -11.16 6.12
CA SER A 301 5.83 -12.40 6.90
C SER A 301 7.17 -13.10 6.65
N THR A 302 8.05 -12.53 5.81
CA THR A 302 9.41 -13.03 5.55
C THR A 302 10.47 -11.93 5.77
N TYR A 303 11.74 -12.25 5.52
CA TYR A 303 12.92 -11.50 5.97
C TYR A 303 13.54 -10.59 4.88
N GLY A 304 12.71 -10.17 3.91
CA GLY A 304 13.07 -9.24 2.84
C GLY A 304 13.68 -9.90 1.60
N GLU A 305 14.37 -9.09 0.78
CA GLU A 305 14.95 -9.51 -0.52
C GLU A 305 16.36 -10.10 -0.43
N ARG A 306 17.06 -9.90 0.70
CA ARG A 306 18.48 -10.25 0.85
C ARG A 306 18.66 -11.72 1.18
N GLU A 307 19.32 -12.44 0.27
CA GLU A 307 19.37 -13.90 0.29
C GLU A 307 20.41 -14.48 1.24
N ASP A 308 21.43 -13.70 1.57
CA ASP A 308 22.44 -14.03 2.59
C ASP A 308 21.90 -13.84 4.01
N MET A 309 21.30 -12.68 4.30
CA MET A 309 20.67 -12.40 5.60
C MET A 309 19.49 -13.33 5.87
N SER A 310 18.62 -13.57 4.87
CA SER A 310 17.49 -14.52 5.02
C SER A 310 17.94 -15.96 5.27
N ALA A 311 19.16 -16.34 4.84
CA ALA A 311 19.72 -17.66 5.11
C ALA A 311 20.31 -17.78 6.52
N GLU A 312 21.01 -16.74 7.01
CA GLU A 312 21.48 -16.66 8.40
C GLU A 312 20.30 -16.71 9.39
N ILE A 313 19.25 -15.93 9.10
CA ILE A 313 18.00 -15.92 9.87
C ILE A 313 17.30 -17.28 9.83
N ALA A 314 17.15 -17.90 8.65
CA ALA A 314 16.51 -19.22 8.51
C ALA A 314 17.23 -20.30 9.32
N SER A 315 18.56 -20.31 9.32
CA SER A 315 19.38 -21.23 10.13
C SER A 315 19.14 -21.02 11.63
N ASN A 316 19.24 -19.78 12.12
CA ASN A 316 19.06 -19.47 13.54
C ASN A 316 17.64 -19.78 14.05
N LEU A 317 16.61 -19.57 13.23
CA LEU A 317 15.24 -19.98 13.56
C LEU A 317 15.12 -21.50 13.69
N VAL A 318 15.65 -22.27 12.73
CA VAL A 318 15.60 -23.75 12.76
C VAL A 318 16.31 -24.30 14.00
N ILE A 319 17.54 -23.84 14.27
CA ILE A 319 18.32 -24.27 15.44
C ILE A 319 17.62 -23.88 16.74
N GLY A 320 17.01 -22.69 16.78
CA GLY A 320 16.31 -22.17 17.96
C GLY A 320 15.06 -22.97 18.31
N TYR A 321 14.18 -23.24 17.34
CA TYR A 321 12.96 -24.03 17.55
C TYR A 321 13.24 -25.52 17.73
N GLN A 322 14.20 -26.10 17.01
CA GLN A 322 14.52 -27.53 17.13
C GLN A 322 15.51 -27.84 18.28
N ASN A 323 15.79 -26.89 19.18
CA ASN A 323 16.64 -27.09 20.37
C ASN A 323 18.09 -27.55 20.06
N GLY A 324 18.62 -27.21 18.87
CA GLY A 324 19.97 -27.57 18.46
C GLY A 324 20.15 -27.80 16.95
N ASP A 325 21.36 -28.18 16.56
CA ASP A 325 21.79 -28.49 15.19
C ASP A 325 22.00 -30.01 14.94
N GLN A 326 21.68 -30.86 15.93
CA GLN A 326 21.90 -32.32 15.88
C GLN A 326 20.67 -33.11 15.38
N GLY A 327 19.62 -32.42 14.91
CA GLY A 327 18.30 -33.00 14.61
C GLY A 327 17.29 -32.76 15.72
N MET A 328 16.19 -33.51 15.72
CA MET A 328 15.16 -33.43 16.76
C MET A 328 15.62 -34.10 18.06
N VAL A 329 15.34 -33.46 19.20
CA VAL A 329 15.67 -33.92 20.55
C VAL A 329 14.52 -33.61 21.52
N GLU A 330 14.65 -33.98 22.79
CA GLU A 330 13.67 -33.56 23.82
C GLU A 330 13.61 -32.03 23.91
N GLY A 331 12.39 -31.47 23.94
CA GLY A 331 12.17 -30.02 23.95
C GLY A 331 12.21 -29.32 22.58
N SER A 332 12.41 -30.05 21.47
CA SER A 332 12.34 -29.51 20.10
C SER A 332 10.89 -29.29 19.64
N VAL A 333 10.63 -28.19 18.93
CA VAL A 333 9.40 -27.99 18.14
C VAL A 333 9.72 -28.24 16.66
N LEU A 334 8.93 -29.08 15.99
CA LEU A 334 9.18 -29.54 14.62
C LEU A 334 8.99 -28.41 13.59
N VAL A 335 10.10 -27.94 12.99
CA VAL A 335 10.08 -26.79 12.05
C VAL A 335 9.75 -27.24 10.64
N THR A 336 8.69 -26.68 10.06
CA THR A 336 8.28 -26.89 8.66
C THR A 336 8.41 -25.60 7.85
N VAL A 337 9.57 -25.39 7.24
CA VAL A 337 9.88 -24.16 6.50
C VAL A 337 9.01 -24.00 5.25
N LYS A 338 8.54 -22.77 4.99
CA LYS A 338 7.57 -22.44 3.92
C LYS A 338 8.03 -21.25 3.05
N HIS A 339 7.74 -21.17 1.75
CA HIS A 339 7.02 -22.10 0.87
C HIS A 339 7.94 -22.59 -0.25
N PHE A 340 8.48 -23.80 -0.11
CA PHE A 340 9.52 -24.30 -1.00
C PHE A 340 9.01 -24.45 -2.45
N PRO A 341 9.76 -23.99 -3.47
CA PRO A 341 11.16 -23.55 -3.44
C PRO A 341 11.35 -22.01 -3.45
N GLY A 342 10.34 -21.23 -3.06
CA GLY A 342 10.38 -19.75 -3.10
C GLY A 342 9.13 -19.15 -3.73
N ASP A 343 8.11 -18.87 -2.91
CA ASP A 343 6.88 -18.20 -3.34
C ASP A 343 7.09 -16.68 -3.61
N GLY A 344 8.24 -16.08 -3.28
CA GLY A 344 8.47 -14.66 -3.50
C GLY A 344 8.96 -14.24 -4.90
N ALA A 345 9.29 -15.19 -5.78
CA ALA A 345 9.57 -14.93 -7.21
C ALA A 345 8.28 -14.73 -8.06
N ALA A 346 7.26 -14.12 -7.46
CA ALA A 346 5.88 -14.06 -7.95
C ALA A 346 5.75 -13.27 -9.26
N TYR A 347 5.04 -13.82 -10.25
CA TYR A 347 4.71 -13.02 -11.43
C TYR A 347 3.75 -11.90 -11.05
N ASN A 348 4.23 -10.66 -11.17
CA ASN A 348 3.48 -9.43 -10.83
C ASN A 348 3.08 -9.31 -9.35
N GLY A 349 3.80 -9.97 -8.43
CA GLY A 349 3.44 -10.05 -7.02
C GLY A 349 2.16 -10.84 -6.72
N PHE A 350 1.55 -11.47 -7.71
CA PHE A 350 0.26 -12.12 -7.51
C PHE A 350 0.37 -13.35 -6.60
N GLU A 351 -0.54 -13.46 -5.65
CA GLU A 351 -0.51 -14.47 -4.58
C GLU A 351 -0.66 -15.91 -5.11
N SER A 352 0.20 -16.81 -4.62
CA SER A 352 0.35 -18.20 -5.03
C SER A 352 -0.95 -19.01 -4.95
N HIS A 353 -1.73 -18.80 -3.89
CA HIS A 353 -3.03 -19.45 -3.69
C HIS A 353 -4.04 -19.11 -4.81
N GLY A 354 -3.83 -18.00 -5.52
CA GLY A 354 -4.69 -17.54 -6.62
C GLY A 354 -4.40 -18.25 -7.94
N GLN A 355 -5.45 -18.62 -8.68
CA GLN A 355 -5.33 -19.20 -10.02
C GLN A 355 -4.63 -18.27 -11.05
N THR A 356 -4.53 -16.97 -10.76
CA THR A 356 -3.75 -15.97 -11.50
C THR A 356 -2.31 -15.85 -10.99
N GLY A 357 -2.08 -16.01 -9.68
CA GLY A 357 -0.81 -15.72 -9.01
C GLY A 357 0.13 -16.91 -8.79
N ARG A 358 -0.34 -18.15 -8.99
CA ARG A 358 0.46 -19.38 -8.96
C ARG A 358 1.71 -19.44 -9.89
N TYR A 359 2.08 -18.38 -10.63
CA TYR A 359 3.20 -18.41 -11.58
C TYR A 359 4.49 -17.83 -11.00
N ARG A 360 5.62 -18.52 -11.18
CA ARG A 360 6.96 -18.03 -10.78
C ARG A 360 7.89 -17.85 -11.97
N ILE A 361 8.74 -16.82 -11.90
CA ILE A 361 9.64 -16.45 -13.01
C ILE A 361 11.09 -16.37 -12.52
N TYR A 362 11.94 -17.18 -13.13
CA TYR A 362 13.39 -17.21 -12.89
C TYR A 362 14.10 -16.63 -14.13
N SER A 363 14.10 -15.30 -14.25
CA SER A 363 14.53 -14.61 -15.49
C SER A 363 16.04 -14.50 -15.69
N THR A 364 16.87 -14.79 -14.68
CA THR A 364 18.31 -14.96 -14.86
C THR A 364 18.70 -16.43 -14.74
N GLU A 365 19.77 -16.82 -15.43
CA GLU A 365 20.35 -18.16 -15.31
C GLU A 365 20.59 -18.47 -13.82
N ASN A 366 20.17 -19.66 -13.39
CA ASN A 366 20.26 -20.18 -12.01
C ASN A 366 19.60 -19.34 -10.88
N SER A 367 18.80 -18.30 -11.16
CA SER A 367 18.13 -17.49 -10.10
C SER A 367 17.32 -18.27 -9.06
N LEU A 368 16.84 -19.47 -9.39
CA LEU A 368 16.21 -20.37 -8.42
C LEU A 368 17.22 -20.89 -7.37
N ALA A 369 18.43 -21.26 -7.79
CA ALA A 369 19.50 -21.74 -6.91
C ALA A 369 20.26 -20.59 -6.24
N ASP A 370 20.61 -19.55 -7.02
CA ASP A 370 21.49 -18.46 -6.59
C ASP A 370 20.80 -17.48 -5.63
N TYR A 371 19.46 -17.48 -5.56
CA TYR A 371 18.69 -16.65 -4.64
C TYR A 371 17.66 -17.49 -3.87
N GLN A 372 16.57 -17.90 -4.53
CA GLN A 372 15.34 -18.37 -3.87
C GLN A 372 15.57 -19.57 -2.94
N LEU A 373 16.48 -20.48 -3.30
CA LEU A 373 16.78 -21.69 -2.51
C LEU A 373 17.81 -21.49 -1.39
N LYS A 374 18.54 -20.36 -1.29
CA LYS A 374 19.62 -20.21 -0.28
C LYS A 374 19.11 -20.32 1.15
N SER A 375 17.97 -19.69 1.45
CA SER A 375 17.35 -19.77 2.78
C SER A 375 16.88 -21.19 3.11
N PHE A 376 16.25 -21.88 2.16
CA PHE A 376 15.86 -23.28 2.31
C PHE A 376 17.06 -24.22 2.46
N ILE A 377 18.16 -24.00 1.72
CA ILE A 377 19.41 -24.77 1.86
C ILE A 377 19.99 -24.57 3.25
N ALA A 378 20.09 -23.33 3.74
CA ALA A 378 20.55 -23.06 5.11
C ALA A 378 19.65 -23.70 6.18
N ALA A 379 18.33 -23.71 5.98
CA ALA A 379 17.40 -24.42 6.84
C ALA A 379 17.59 -25.96 6.80
N PHE A 380 17.89 -26.54 5.64
CA PHE A 380 18.20 -27.97 5.51
C PHE A 380 19.56 -28.34 6.11
N GLU A 381 20.56 -27.46 5.98
CA GLU A 381 21.88 -27.61 6.62
C GLU A 381 21.79 -27.45 8.15
N ALA A 382 20.84 -26.66 8.65
CA ALA A 382 20.44 -26.56 10.05
C ALA A 382 19.53 -27.71 10.53
N GLY A 383 19.15 -28.65 9.64
CA GLY A 383 18.39 -29.86 10.00
C GLY A 383 16.86 -29.70 10.11
N ALA A 384 16.25 -28.72 9.43
CA ALA A 384 14.80 -28.50 9.46
C ALA A 384 14.00 -29.79 9.12
N ALA A 385 13.16 -30.22 10.05
CA ALA A 385 12.48 -31.52 10.00
C ALA A 385 11.38 -31.61 8.93
N GLY A 386 10.80 -30.48 8.52
CA GLY A 386 9.73 -30.41 7.53
C GLY A 386 9.94 -29.32 6.48
N VAL A 387 9.27 -29.48 5.34
CA VAL A 387 9.19 -28.47 4.29
C VAL A 387 7.79 -28.41 3.70
N MET A 388 7.22 -27.20 3.61
CA MET A 388 5.92 -26.95 3.00
C MET A 388 6.10 -26.56 1.52
N PRO A 389 5.62 -27.35 0.54
CA PRO A 389 5.62 -26.95 -0.86
C PRO A 389 4.72 -25.73 -1.10
N GLY A 390 5.20 -24.78 -1.90
CA GLY A 390 4.39 -23.65 -2.34
C GLY A 390 3.35 -24.02 -3.40
N TYR A 391 2.34 -23.16 -3.54
CA TYR A 391 1.26 -23.30 -4.55
C TYR A 391 1.72 -22.95 -5.97
N SER A 392 3.04 -22.77 -6.13
CA SER A 392 3.70 -22.15 -7.27
C SER A 392 4.13 -23.14 -8.35
N GLN A 393 3.92 -22.74 -9.60
CA GLN A 393 4.42 -23.39 -10.81
C GLN A 393 5.32 -22.42 -11.61
N PRO A 394 6.54 -22.82 -12.00
CA PRO A 394 7.39 -22.03 -12.90
C PRO A 394 6.71 -21.76 -14.25
N ILE A 395 6.96 -20.59 -14.82
CA ILE A 395 6.41 -20.22 -16.13
C ILE A 395 7.11 -20.98 -17.27
N ILE A 396 6.39 -21.19 -18.38
CA ILE A 396 6.84 -21.97 -19.54
C ILE A 396 6.78 -21.14 -20.83
N ASP A 397 7.40 -19.96 -20.79
CA ASP A 397 7.60 -19.07 -21.94
C ASP A 397 9.00 -18.43 -21.90
N GLU A 398 9.26 -17.53 -22.86
CA GLU A 398 10.54 -16.85 -23.09
C GLU A 398 11.10 -16.04 -21.91
N ARG A 399 10.32 -15.84 -20.83
CA ARG A 399 10.75 -15.11 -19.63
C ARG A 399 11.54 -15.95 -18.62
N ILE A 400 11.64 -17.27 -18.82
CA ILE A 400 12.41 -18.16 -17.94
C ILE A 400 13.78 -18.51 -18.53
N ALA A 401 14.82 -18.32 -17.74
CA ALA A 401 16.19 -18.68 -18.09
C ALA A 401 16.54 -20.11 -17.62
N PRO A 402 17.63 -20.72 -18.14
CA PRO A 402 18.09 -22.04 -17.70
C PRO A 402 18.34 -22.10 -16.19
N GLN A 403 17.94 -23.21 -15.57
CA GLN A 403 18.10 -23.44 -14.13
C GLN A 403 18.84 -24.75 -13.88
N SER A 404 19.91 -24.68 -13.07
CA SER A 404 20.65 -25.83 -12.57
C SER A 404 20.77 -25.74 -11.05
N ILE A 405 20.29 -26.76 -10.33
CA ILE A 405 20.39 -26.87 -8.87
C ILE A 405 21.34 -28.03 -8.57
N THR A 406 22.45 -27.73 -7.89
CA THR A 406 23.41 -28.72 -7.39
C THR A 406 23.55 -28.55 -5.89
N TYR A 407 23.35 -29.63 -5.14
CA TYR A 407 23.44 -29.67 -3.68
C TYR A 407 24.21 -30.94 -3.28
N ASN A 408 25.07 -30.85 -2.25
CA ASN A 408 25.98 -31.93 -1.83
C ASN A 408 26.80 -32.59 -2.97
N GLY A 409 27.05 -31.84 -4.07
CA GLY A 409 27.77 -32.31 -5.26
C GLY A 409 26.93 -33.04 -6.30
N GLU A 410 25.63 -33.28 -6.04
CA GLU A 410 24.69 -33.90 -6.98
C GLU A 410 23.77 -32.85 -7.63
N THR A 411 23.52 -32.99 -8.94
CA THR A 411 22.65 -32.08 -9.69
C THR A 411 21.23 -32.65 -9.78
N TYR A 412 20.36 -32.26 -8.84
CA TYR A 412 18.97 -32.71 -8.78
C TYR A 412 18.07 -32.07 -9.86
N VAL A 413 18.44 -30.88 -10.35
CA VAL A 413 17.75 -30.21 -11.46
C VAL A 413 18.77 -29.65 -12.43
N SER A 414 18.59 -29.93 -13.72
CA SER A 414 19.24 -29.21 -14.82
C SER A 414 18.26 -29.12 -15.98
N ARG A 415 17.81 -27.92 -16.36
CA ARG A 415 16.87 -27.71 -17.48
C ARG A 415 16.99 -26.32 -18.11
N SER A 416 16.90 -26.26 -19.44
CA SER A 416 16.92 -25.01 -20.20
C SER A 416 15.55 -24.32 -20.29
N ASN A 417 14.46 -25.06 -20.10
CA ASN A 417 13.11 -24.55 -19.90
C ASN A 417 12.35 -25.51 -18.96
N TRP A 418 11.09 -25.20 -18.61
CA TRP A 418 10.24 -26.06 -17.76
C TRP A 418 9.20 -26.87 -18.56
N GLU A 419 9.36 -26.95 -19.88
CA GLU A 419 8.43 -27.62 -20.79
C GLU A 419 8.36 -29.14 -20.54
N GLY A 420 7.15 -29.70 -20.56
CA GLY A 420 6.91 -31.10 -20.23
C GLY A 420 7.09 -31.47 -18.74
N THR A 421 7.57 -30.55 -17.89
CA THR A 421 7.85 -30.84 -16.46
C THR A 421 6.69 -30.51 -15.51
N LEU A 422 5.58 -29.96 -16.01
CA LEU A 422 4.39 -29.59 -15.24
C LEU A 422 3.13 -30.22 -15.88
N MET A 423 2.43 -31.07 -15.13
CA MET A 423 1.09 -31.54 -15.49
C MET A 423 0.08 -30.45 -15.19
N LEU A 424 -0.40 -29.77 -16.22
CA LEU A 424 -1.19 -28.54 -16.08
C LEU A 424 -2.70 -28.83 -15.96
N TRP A 425 -3.16 -29.18 -14.76
CA TRP A 425 -4.58 -29.37 -14.40
C TRP A 425 -5.40 -28.08 -14.48
N ALA A 426 -5.66 -27.58 -15.68
CA ALA A 426 -6.70 -26.58 -15.90
C ALA A 426 -7.14 -26.60 -17.35
N ASP A 427 -8.43 -26.82 -17.54
CA ASP A 427 -9.08 -27.00 -18.84
C ASP A 427 -8.93 -25.76 -19.73
N GLU A 428 -8.90 -26.03 -21.01
CA GLU A 428 -9.09 -25.09 -22.11
C GLU A 428 -10.50 -25.35 -22.65
N ASN A 429 -11.21 -24.31 -23.12
CA ASN A 429 -12.48 -24.52 -23.83
C ASN A 429 -12.28 -25.19 -25.21
N GLU A 430 -13.37 -25.46 -25.94
CA GLU A 430 -13.31 -26.17 -27.23
C GLU A 430 -12.50 -25.42 -28.31
N ASP A 431 -12.45 -24.08 -28.25
CA ASP A 431 -11.61 -23.23 -29.11
C ASP A 431 -10.16 -23.09 -28.57
N GLY A 432 -9.92 -23.53 -27.34
CA GLY A 432 -8.63 -23.53 -26.66
C GLY A 432 -8.21 -22.16 -26.11
N GLU A 433 -9.13 -21.27 -25.77
CA GLU A 433 -8.84 -19.89 -25.37
C GLU A 433 -8.66 -19.66 -23.84
N ASN A 434 -8.46 -18.39 -23.48
CA ASN A 434 -8.37 -17.85 -22.13
C ASN A 434 -9.78 -17.40 -21.67
N ASP A 435 -10.61 -18.35 -21.21
CA ASP A 435 -12.05 -18.19 -20.95
C ASP A 435 -12.49 -16.97 -20.14
N ASN A 436 -11.62 -16.37 -19.31
CA ASN A 436 -12.03 -15.19 -18.58
C ASN A 436 -10.90 -14.15 -18.39
N TYR A 437 -11.07 -13.02 -19.08
CA TYR A 437 -10.78 -11.64 -18.65
C TYR A 437 -11.97 -10.78 -19.12
N VAL A 438 -12.43 -9.80 -18.32
CA VAL A 438 -13.56 -8.94 -18.77
C VAL A 438 -13.01 -7.89 -19.73
N LYS A 439 -13.39 -7.98 -21.01
CA LYS A 439 -13.05 -7.00 -22.03
C LYS A 439 -14.18 -6.00 -22.23
N LEU A 440 -14.06 -4.84 -21.59
CA LEU A 440 -14.94 -3.70 -21.85
C LEU A 440 -14.51 -2.97 -23.13
N SER A 441 -15.48 -2.48 -23.89
CA SER A 441 -15.27 -1.62 -25.07
C SER A 441 -15.96 -0.29 -24.84
N MET A 442 -15.26 0.82 -25.13
CA MET A 442 -15.83 2.16 -25.15
C MET A 442 -16.94 2.25 -26.22
N THR A 443 -17.99 3.02 -25.95
CA THR A 443 -19.06 3.29 -26.92
C THR A 443 -18.76 4.56 -27.72
N ASP A 444 -19.37 4.71 -28.91
CA ASP A 444 -19.19 5.90 -29.75
C ASP A 444 -19.60 7.19 -29.01
N GLN A 445 -20.61 7.13 -28.13
CA GLN A 445 -21.04 8.25 -27.30
C GLN A 445 -19.96 8.62 -26.27
N MET A 446 -19.48 7.64 -25.49
CA MET A 446 -18.39 7.85 -24.52
C MET A 446 -17.12 8.41 -25.14
N TYR A 447 -16.90 8.22 -26.45
CA TYR A 447 -15.81 8.86 -27.18
C TYR A 447 -16.13 10.33 -27.51
N GLN A 448 -17.35 10.67 -27.97
CA GLN A 448 -17.74 12.08 -28.15
C GLN A 448 -17.65 12.84 -26.81
N ASP A 449 -18.08 12.22 -25.70
CA ASP A 449 -18.06 12.79 -24.35
C ASP A 449 -16.64 13.14 -23.84
N THR A 450 -15.57 12.76 -24.56
CA THR A 450 -14.16 13.12 -24.24
C THR A 450 -13.60 14.30 -25.04
N ILE A 451 -14.41 14.89 -25.94
CA ILE A 451 -14.06 15.99 -26.83
C ILE A 451 -14.79 17.24 -26.34
N LEU A 452 -14.04 18.27 -25.94
CA LEU A 452 -14.60 19.60 -25.64
C LEU A 452 -14.67 20.42 -26.94
N ASP A 453 -15.85 20.87 -27.34
CA ASP A 453 -16.04 21.69 -28.55
C ASP A 453 -16.82 23.00 -28.30
N ALA A 454 -16.96 23.83 -29.34
CA ALA A 454 -17.59 25.15 -29.23
C ALA A 454 -19.09 25.12 -28.85
N ALA A 455 -19.74 23.96 -28.84
CA ALA A 455 -21.09 23.76 -28.33
C ALA A 455 -21.19 23.57 -26.81
N ASP A 456 -20.08 23.21 -26.15
CA ASP A 456 -20.00 23.07 -24.68
C ASP A 456 -19.79 24.41 -23.97
N ILE A 457 -19.30 25.42 -24.72
CA ILE A 457 -19.20 26.81 -24.27
C ILE A 457 -20.62 27.43 -24.17
N PRO A 458 -21.05 27.94 -22.99
CA PRO A 458 -22.37 28.54 -22.82
C PRO A 458 -22.60 29.73 -23.76
N GLU A 459 -23.82 29.83 -24.33
CA GLU A 459 -24.20 30.94 -25.22
C GLU A 459 -24.00 32.31 -24.54
N ASN A 460 -23.56 33.30 -25.32
CA ASN A 460 -23.40 34.67 -24.84
C ASN A 460 -24.73 35.27 -24.37
N ASP A 461 -24.77 35.77 -23.12
CA ASP A 461 -25.97 36.35 -22.51
C ASP A 461 -25.98 37.89 -22.49
N ASP A 462 -24.96 38.53 -23.10
CA ASP A 462 -24.73 39.98 -23.14
C ASP A 462 -24.61 40.67 -21.76
N GLN A 463 -24.48 39.91 -20.66
CA GLN A 463 -24.32 40.45 -19.30
C GLN A 463 -22.84 40.70 -18.96
N TRP A 464 -22.23 41.65 -19.67
CA TRP A 464 -20.82 41.99 -19.51
C TRP A 464 -20.49 42.59 -18.13
N PRO A 465 -19.36 42.21 -17.50
CA PRO A 465 -18.87 42.87 -16.29
C PRO A 465 -18.39 44.30 -16.58
N VAL A 466 -18.29 45.14 -15.56
CA VAL A 466 -17.68 46.48 -15.67
C VAL A 466 -16.16 46.33 -15.75
N MET A 467 -15.56 46.96 -16.75
CA MET A 467 -14.14 46.82 -17.10
C MET A 467 -13.57 48.16 -17.58
N GLY A 468 -12.33 48.47 -17.22
CA GLY A 468 -11.63 49.69 -17.64
C GLY A 468 -12.22 51.00 -17.09
N SER A 469 -12.82 50.96 -15.90
CA SER A 469 -13.35 52.14 -15.21
C SER A 469 -12.24 53.09 -14.74
N ASP A 470 -12.50 54.41 -14.83
CA ASP A 470 -11.64 55.47 -14.28
C ASP A 470 -12.23 56.15 -13.03
N GLU A 471 -13.29 55.57 -12.44
CA GLU A 471 -13.90 56.07 -11.19
C GLU A 471 -12.99 55.87 -9.96
N THR A 472 -12.11 54.87 -10.00
CA THR A 472 -11.16 54.49 -8.93
C THR A 472 -9.72 54.41 -9.46
N SER A 473 -8.74 54.40 -8.54
CA SER A 473 -7.31 54.39 -8.87
C SER A 473 -6.50 53.63 -7.81
N TYR A 474 -7.02 52.49 -7.37
CA TYR A 474 -6.36 51.60 -6.44
C TYR A 474 -5.21 50.84 -7.10
N SER A 475 -4.13 50.66 -6.35
CA SER A 475 -3.07 49.69 -6.63
C SER A 475 -3.24 48.48 -5.71
N LEU A 476 -2.85 47.29 -6.17
CA LEU A 476 -3.11 46.01 -5.50
C LEU A 476 -2.70 46.00 -4.01
N ILE A 477 -1.55 46.59 -3.69
CA ILE A 477 -1.02 46.69 -2.32
C ILE A 477 -1.90 47.52 -1.36
N GLN A 478 -2.84 48.30 -1.85
CA GLN A 478 -3.81 49.03 -1.03
C GLN A 478 -4.96 48.14 -0.53
N LEU A 479 -5.16 46.96 -1.11
CA LEU A 479 -6.16 45.98 -0.70
C LEU A 479 -5.61 44.99 0.35
N LEU A 480 -4.39 45.21 0.88
CA LEU A 480 -3.81 44.31 1.89
C LEU A 480 -4.49 44.48 3.26
N GLN A 481 -4.58 45.73 3.73
CA GLN A 481 -5.07 46.07 5.06
C GLN A 481 -5.75 47.45 5.08
N ASN A 482 -6.75 47.59 5.96
CA ASN A 482 -7.41 48.84 6.32
C ASN A 482 -6.47 49.81 7.04
N GLU A 483 -6.88 51.07 7.19
CA GLU A 483 -6.11 52.10 7.93
C GLU A 483 -5.82 51.74 9.41
N ASP A 484 -6.56 50.79 10.00
CA ASP A 484 -6.34 50.28 11.36
C ASP A 484 -5.46 49.02 11.45
N GLY A 485 -5.03 48.46 10.31
CA GLY A 485 -4.21 47.26 10.22
C GLY A 485 -4.99 45.94 10.19
N SER A 486 -6.33 45.96 10.14
CA SER A 486 -7.13 44.76 9.83
C SER A 486 -7.00 44.36 8.36
N GLU A 487 -6.95 43.06 8.07
CA GLU A 487 -6.96 42.53 6.70
C GLU A 487 -8.26 42.90 5.97
N ILE A 488 -8.16 43.09 4.64
CA ILE A 488 -9.30 43.31 3.76
C ILE A 488 -9.69 41.96 3.16
N ALA A 489 -10.89 41.49 3.50
CA ALA A 489 -11.38 40.16 3.13
C ALA A 489 -11.53 39.98 1.61
N TYR A 490 -11.54 38.72 1.16
CA TYR A 490 -11.78 38.35 -0.24
C TYR A 490 -13.11 38.92 -0.78
N ASP A 491 -14.16 38.99 0.05
CA ASP A 491 -15.48 39.51 -0.33
C ASP A 491 -15.67 41.02 -0.04
N ASP A 492 -14.61 41.76 0.29
CA ASP A 492 -14.72 43.20 0.53
C ASP A 492 -15.05 43.99 -0.75
N PRO A 493 -16.00 44.94 -0.72
CA PRO A 493 -16.37 45.74 -1.89
C PRO A 493 -15.23 46.49 -2.59
N MET A 494 -14.09 46.76 -1.93
CA MET A 494 -12.94 47.41 -2.56
C MET A 494 -12.26 46.51 -3.62
N TRP A 495 -12.49 45.19 -3.59
CA TRP A 495 -12.10 44.29 -4.69
C TRP A 495 -12.88 44.55 -5.97
N GLU A 496 -14.20 44.78 -5.89
CA GLU A 496 -15.00 45.12 -7.07
C GLU A 496 -14.52 46.43 -7.70
N ASP A 497 -14.15 47.42 -6.89
CA ASP A 497 -13.56 48.68 -7.38
C ASP A 497 -12.21 48.48 -8.07
N LEU A 498 -11.34 47.58 -7.58
CA LEU A 498 -10.07 47.25 -8.25
C LEU A 498 -10.32 46.46 -9.55
N LEU A 499 -11.22 45.48 -9.52
CA LEU A 499 -11.57 44.66 -10.69
C LEU A 499 -12.28 45.50 -11.76
N ASN A 500 -13.04 46.53 -11.38
CA ASN A 500 -13.62 47.52 -12.30
C ASN A 500 -12.57 48.30 -13.10
N GLN A 501 -11.38 48.55 -12.53
CA GLN A 501 -10.27 49.22 -13.23
C GLN A 501 -9.62 48.32 -14.29
N LEU A 502 -9.71 46.99 -14.16
CA LEU A 502 -9.10 46.06 -15.10
C LEU A 502 -9.80 46.12 -16.46
N THR A 503 -9.02 46.23 -17.53
CA THR A 503 -9.54 46.01 -18.88
C THR A 503 -9.70 44.51 -19.15
N TYR A 504 -10.50 44.15 -20.14
CA TYR A 504 -10.59 42.76 -20.60
C TYR A 504 -9.22 42.22 -21.09
N GLU A 505 -8.34 43.08 -21.60
CA GLU A 505 -6.97 42.70 -21.97
C GLU A 505 -6.12 42.38 -20.73
N ASP A 506 -6.23 43.16 -19.65
CA ASP A 506 -5.53 42.90 -18.39
C ASP A 506 -5.94 41.54 -17.80
N MET A 507 -7.24 41.27 -17.73
CA MET A 507 -7.78 39.98 -17.23
C MET A 507 -7.38 38.82 -18.15
N SER A 508 -7.46 39.00 -19.47
CA SER A 508 -6.99 38.00 -20.44
C SER A 508 -5.49 37.71 -20.32
N ARG A 509 -4.66 38.67 -19.89
CA ARG A 509 -3.21 38.45 -19.68
C ARG A 509 -2.95 37.70 -18.38
N LEU A 510 -3.66 38.03 -17.30
CA LEU A 510 -3.55 37.33 -16.01
C LEU A 510 -3.91 35.84 -16.16
N CYS A 511 -5.01 35.51 -16.85
CA CYS A 511 -5.53 34.14 -16.92
C CYS A 511 -5.01 33.31 -18.12
N ALA A 512 -4.07 33.80 -18.94
CA ALA A 512 -3.59 33.07 -20.13
C ALA A 512 -2.10 32.65 -20.08
N VAL A 513 -1.34 33.16 -19.10
CA VAL A 513 0.14 33.10 -19.08
C VAL A 513 0.65 32.74 -17.68
N GLY A 514 0.70 31.44 -17.38
CA GLY A 514 1.03 30.91 -16.05
C GLY A 514 2.30 30.07 -15.93
N LEU A 515 3.05 29.81 -17.01
CA LEU A 515 4.21 28.89 -16.95
C LEU A 515 5.28 29.36 -15.97
N ARG A 516 5.26 28.79 -14.76
CA ARG A 516 6.22 29.08 -13.67
C ARG A 516 6.29 30.55 -13.25
N MET A 517 5.21 31.29 -13.46
CA MET A 517 5.08 32.71 -13.08
C MET A 517 3.61 33.16 -13.13
N THR A 518 3.27 34.22 -12.39
CA THR A 518 2.08 35.04 -12.68
C THR A 518 2.54 36.40 -13.22
N VAL A 519 2.05 36.81 -14.39
CA VAL A 519 2.55 38.02 -15.10
C VAL A 519 2.41 39.32 -14.30
N SER A 520 3.29 40.29 -14.55
CA SER A 520 3.16 41.65 -14.00
C SER A 520 1.99 42.44 -14.63
N LEU A 521 1.43 43.39 -13.87
CA LEU A 521 0.38 44.27 -14.33
C LEU A 521 0.55 45.70 -13.80
N GLU A 522 1.04 46.60 -14.67
CA GLU A 522 1.42 47.97 -14.28
C GLU A 522 0.27 48.85 -13.80
N SER A 523 -0.92 48.69 -14.39
CA SER A 523 -2.12 49.51 -14.13
C SER A 523 -2.53 49.52 -12.66
N ILE A 524 -2.35 48.39 -11.97
CA ILE A 524 -2.59 48.22 -10.52
C ILE A 524 -1.30 47.97 -9.72
N GLY A 525 -0.13 47.98 -10.36
CA GLY A 525 1.16 47.74 -9.71
C GLY A 525 1.40 46.31 -9.22
N LYS A 526 0.78 45.29 -9.84
CA LYS A 526 1.04 43.87 -9.55
C LYS A 526 2.43 43.47 -10.11
N PRO A 527 3.33 42.90 -9.31
CA PRO A 527 4.61 42.36 -9.80
C PRO A 527 4.44 41.06 -10.57
N GLU A 528 5.48 40.68 -11.29
CA GLU A 528 5.67 39.31 -11.79
C GLU A 528 6.12 38.41 -10.64
N THR A 529 5.56 37.20 -10.52
CA THR A 529 6.03 36.19 -9.56
C THR A 529 6.88 35.14 -10.25
N LEU A 530 7.70 34.41 -9.48
CA LEU A 530 8.38 33.20 -9.93
C LEU A 530 7.82 32.01 -9.15
N ASP A 531 7.41 30.96 -9.85
CA ASP A 531 6.71 29.81 -9.30
C ASP A 531 7.39 28.54 -9.82
N HIS A 532 7.66 27.50 -9.02
CA HIS A 532 8.48 26.37 -9.54
C HIS A 532 8.29 25.01 -8.85
N ASN A 533 8.63 23.94 -9.60
CA ASN A 533 8.75 22.55 -9.14
C ASN A 533 9.52 22.40 -7.83
N GLY A 534 8.98 21.58 -6.92
CA GLY A 534 9.74 21.12 -5.75
C GLY A 534 9.09 20.12 -4.81
N PRO A 535 8.43 19.03 -5.26
CA PRO A 535 7.75 18.11 -4.34
C PRO A 535 8.64 17.47 -3.25
N SER A 536 9.97 17.54 -3.39
CA SER A 536 10.94 17.16 -2.35
C SER A 536 12.04 18.24 -2.18
N GLY A 537 11.69 19.53 -2.32
CA GLY A 537 12.59 20.68 -2.16
C GLY A 537 12.85 21.50 -3.43
N VAL A 538 13.49 22.67 -3.27
CA VAL A 538 13.62 23.70 -4.34
C VAL A 538 14.56 23.27 -5.46
N THR A 539 14.01 23.16 -6.69
CA THR A 539 14.71 22.57 -7.85
C THR A 539 15.58 23.52 -8.68
N GLN A 540 15.65 24.82 -8.40
CA GLN A 540 16.53 25.77 -9.10
C GLN A 540 17.63 26.30 -8.18
N LYS A 541 18.55 27.08 -8.76
CA LYS A 541 19.54 27.84 -8.00
C LYS A 541 18.86 28.95 -7.20
N TYR A 542 19.43 29.32 -6.05
CA TYR A 542 18.91 30.46 -5.29
C TYR A 542 19.01 31.81 -6.04
N SER A 543 19.86 31.89 -7.06
CA SER A 543 19.98 33.05 -7.96
C SER A 543 18.92 33.10 -9.08
N ALA A 544 17.95 32.19 -9.13
CA ALA A 544 16.93 32.14 -10.17
C ALA A 544 15.99 33.37 -10.17
N GLY A 545 15.36 33.67 -9.03
CA GLY A 545 14.48 34.83 -8.91
C GLY A 545 15.24 36.13 -8.65
N ALA A 546 14.94 37.17 -9.43
CA ALA A 546 15.54 38.50 -9.22
C ALA A 546 15.23 39.08 -7.82
N ASN A 547 14.05 38.76 -7.28
CA ASN A 547 13.61 39.13 -5.93
C ASN A 547 14.07 38.13 -4.84
N GLY A 548 14.83 37.08 -5.19
CA GLY A 548 15.37 36.12 -4.22
C GLY A 548 16.38 36.76 -3.28
N TYR A 549 16.29 36.44 -1.98
CA TYR A 549 17.16 37.05 -0.97
C TYR A 549 18.65 36.76 -1.24
N ALA A 550 18.98 35.64 -1.88
CA ALA A 550 20.34 35.34 -2.33
C ALA A 550 20.88 36.34 -3.37
N ASN A 551 20.01 36.84 -4.25
CA ASN A 551 20.33 37.91 -5.20
C ASN A 551 20.34 39.30 -4.51
N GLN A 552 19.34 39.60 -3.68
CA GLN A 552 19.23 40.90 -2.98
C GLN A 552 20.41 41.17 -2.04
N THR A 553 20.87 40.16 -1.31
CA THR A 553 22.00 40.26 -0.36
C THR A 553 23.36 40.05 -1.03
N ASN A 554 23.39 39.55 -2.27
CA ASN A 554 24.56 38.97 -2.92
C ASN A 554 25.24 37.92 -2.02
N ASP A 555 24.47 36.90 -1.66
CA ASP A 555 24.90 35.76 -0.88
C ASP A 555 26.00 34.95 -1.62
N PRO A 556 27.02 34.41 -0.92
CA PRO A 556 28.09 33.62 -1.55
C PRO A 556 27.59 32.32 -2.19
N ASP A 557 26.52 31.72 -1.66
CA ASP A 557 26.00 30.42 -2.06
C ASP A 557 24.81 30.52 -3.02
N LYS A 558 24.50 31.72 -3.52
CA LYS A 558 23.42 31.97 -4.51
C LYS A 558 23.52 31.14 -5.80
N ASP A 559 24.69 30.61 -6.13
CA ASP A 559 24.93 29.73 -7.27
C ASP A 559 24.68 28.23 -6.97
N GLN A 560 24.38 27.88 -5.71
CA GLN A 560 23.92 26.56 -5.27
C GLN A 560 22.38 26.42 -5.40
N THR A 561 21.87 25.21 -5.18
CA THR A 561 20.44 24.84 -5.20
C THR A 561 19.91 24.56 -3.80
N GLY A 562 18.58 24.46 -3.67
CA GLY A 562 17.89 24.05 -2.45
C GLY A 562 18.30 22.68 -1.91
N THR A 563 17.89 22.41 -0.66
CA THR A 563 17.98 21.10 -0.02
C THR A 563 17.03 20.12 -0.70
N CYS A 564 17.47 18.87 -0.87
CA CYS A 564 16.64 17.77 -1.36
C CYS A 564 16.22 16.89 -0.16
N TYR A 565 14.92 16.73 0.02
CA TYR A 565 14.32 16.01 1.15
C TYR A 565 13.99 14.55 0.77
N PRO A 566 13.72 13.66 1.75
CA PRO A 566 13.25 12.32 1.48
C PRO A 566 11.95 12.30 0.65
N CYS A 567 11.73 11.19 -0.07
CA CYS A 567 10.48 10.91 -0.77
C CYS A 567 9.27 11.06 0.18
N ASN A 568 8.14 11.59 -0.32
CA ASN A 568 7.03 12.05 0.51
C ASN A 568 6.40 10.89 1.33
N GLY A 569 6.40 9.65 0.83
CA GLY A 569 6.01 8.46 1.60
C GLY A 569 6.91 8.14 2.80
N ILE A 570 8.19 8.53 2.78
CA ILE A 570 9.10 8.43 3.93
C ILE A 570 8.76 9.50 4.97
N LEU A 571 8.37 10.71 4.53
CA LEU A 571 7.88 11.76 5.42
C LEU A 571 6.57 11.33 6.11
N ALA A 572 5.62 10.78 5.36
CA ALA A 572 4.37 10.22 5.89
C ALA A 572 4.61 9.09 6.90
N ALA A 573 5.57 8.19 6.62
CA ALA A 573 5.94 7.10 7.52
C ALA A 573 6.53 7.56 8.87
N THR A 574 6.89 8.84 9.04
CA THR A 574 7.28 9.38 10.35
C THR A 574 6.10 9.55 11.31
N MET A 575 4.87 9.68 10.79
CA MET A 575 3.66 9.98 11.56
C MET A 575 3.82 11.19 12.51
N ASN A 576 4.65 12.17 12.14
CA ASN A 576 5.10 13.26 13.01
C ASN A 576 4.82 14.62 12.36
N ASP A 577 3.75 15.28 12.78
CA ASP A 577 3.30 16.57 12.27
C ASP A 577 4.30 17.70 12.51
N GLN A 578 4.90 17.78 13.70
CA GLN A 578 5.93 18.78 14.01
C GLN A 578 7.13 18.66 13.05
N LEU A 579 7.63 17.45 12.81
CA LEU A 579 8.77 17.22 11.92
C LEU A 579 8.46 17.58 10.46
N VAL A 580 7.24 17.32 10.02
CA VAL A 580 6.77 17.69 8.67
C VAL A 580 6.60 19.20 8.54
N GLN A 581 6.09 19.90 9.57
CA GLN A 581 6.06 21.36 9.56
C GLN A 581 7.49 21.95 9.52
N GLU A 582 8.44 21.40 10.30
CA GLU A 582 9.85 21.82 10.26
C GLU A 582 10.48 21.63 8.86
N VAL A 583 10.14 20.56 8.13
CA VAL A 583 10.53 20.37 6.72
C VAL A 583 9.88 21.42 5.82
N GLY A 584 8.57 21.67 5.95
CA GLY A 584 7.86 22.68 5.17
C GLY A 584 8.40 24.09 5.40
N GLU A 585 8.76 24.43 6.63
CA GLU A 585 9.39 25.71 6.96
C GLU A 585 10.76 25.89 6.27
N LEU A 586 11.60 24.85 6.25
CA LEU A 586 12.88 24.88 5.56
C LEU A 586 12.73 24.96 4.03
N ILE A 587 11.74 24.25 3.47
CA ILE A 587 11.37 24.37 2.04
C ILE A 587 10.93 25.79 1.70
N GLY A 588 10.11 26.41 2.57
CA GLY A 588 9.70 27.80 2.44
C GLY A 588 10.88 28.77 2.52
N GLU A 589 11.88 28.53 3.37
CA GLU A 589 13.09 29.36 3.46
C GLU A 589 14.01 29.22 2.24
N ASP A 590 14.20 28.01 1.71
CA ASP A 590 14.88 27.79 0.43
C ASP A 590 14.17 28.53 -0.72
N ALA A 591 12.84 28.52 -0.72
CA ALA A 591 12.00 29.23 -1.69
C ALA A 591 12.07 30.76 -1.52
N MET A 592 12.15 31.27 -0.27
CA MET A 592 12.44 32.68 0.00
C MET A 592 13.78 33.08 -0.61
N TRP A 593 14.82 32.27 -0.37
CA TRP A 593 16.19 32.50 -0.84
C TRP A 593 16.26 32.51 -2.38
N ALA A 594 15.56 31.57 -3.03
CA ALA A 594 15.44 31.44 -4.48
C ALA A 594 14.59 32.51 -5.18
N GLY A 595 13.77 33.26 -4.42
CA GLY A 595 12.90 34.29 -5.00
C GLY A 595 11.58 33.76 -5.55
N TYR A 596 11.15 32.58 -5.12
CA TYR A 596 9.84 32.06 -5.45
C TYR A 596 8.75 32.78 -4.65
N ALA A 597 7.56 32.90 -5.25
CA ALA A 597 6.31 33.16 -4.53
C ALA A 597 5.39 31.93 -4.56
N GLY A 598 5.45 31.10 -5.62
CA GLY A 598 4.67 29.87 -5.74
C GLY A 598 5.51 28.59 -5.78
N PHE A 599 4.93 27.47 -5.31
CA PHE A 599 5.62 26.18 -5.18
C PHE A 599 4.82 25.03 -5.78
N TYR A 600 5.31 24.39 -6.85
CA TYR A 600 4.62 23.30 -7.57
C TYR A 600 4.82 21.94 -6.85
N GLY A 601 4.14 21.83 -5.72
CA GLY A 601 4.10 20.72 -4.77
C GLY A 601 3.24 21.16 -3.57
N SER A 602 2.98 20.30 -2.59
CA SER A 602 3.41 18.89 -2.52
C SER A 602 2.55 17.96 -3.41
N GLY A 603 2.81 16.66 -3.40
CA GLY A 603 2.05 15.66 -4.18
C GLY A 603 1.08 14.84 -3.32
N LEU A 604 -0.21 14.91 -3.64
CA LEU A 604 -1.34 14.40 -2.84
C LEU A 604 -2.08 13.22 -3.51
N ASN A 605 -1.64 12.75 -4.68
CA ASN A 605 -2.33 11.63 -5.33
C ASN A 605 -2.08 10.32 -4.57
N ILE A 606 -3.17 9.60 -4.31
CA ILE A 606 -3.18 8.38 -3.50
C ILE A 606 -2.31 7.28 -4.12
N HIS A 607 -1.57 6.52 -3.30
CA HIS A 607 -0.82 5.31 -3.68
C HIS A 607 -1.75 4.11 -4.01
N ARG A 608 -2.82 4.36 -4.77
CA ARG A 608 -3.85 3.38 -5.16
C ARG A 608 -3.28 2.12 -5.84
N THR A 609 -2.07 2.20 -6.37
CA THR A 609 -1.35 1.05 -6.93
C THR A 609 0.17 1.22 -6.76
N PRO A 610 0.93 0.19 -6.34
CA PRO A 610 2.39 0.26 -6.17
C PRO A 610 3.15 0.41 -7.51
N TYR A 611 2.44 0.39 -8.64
CA TYR A 611 2.96 0.57 -9.99
C TYR A 611 3.00 2.04 -10.44
N ALA A 612 2.39 2.96 -9.69
CA ALA A 612 2.25 4.35 -10.13
C ALA A 612 3.59 5.09 -10.06
N GLY A 613 4.13 5.47 -11.23
CA GLY A 613 5.51 5.95 -11.39
C GLY A 613 5.89 7.25 -10.64
N ARG A 614 4.92 7.91 -9.98
CA ARG A 614 5.12 9.12 -9.16
C ARG A 614 4.80 8.92 -7.67
N VAL A 615 4.60 7.68 -7.21
CA VAL A 615 4.43 7.32 -5.78
C VAL A 615 5.52 7.90 -4.88
N PHE A 616 6.74 8.10 -5.39
CA PHE A 616 7.85 8.71 -4.63
C PHE A 616 7.60 10.17 -4.22
N GLU A 617 6.82 10.95 -5.00
CA GLU A 617 6.44 12.34 -4.69
C GLU A 617 5.06 12.45 -4.04
N TYR A 618 4.47 11.31 -3.64
CA TYR A 618 3.16 11.20 -2.99
C TYR A 618 3.29 10.59 -1.58
N TYR A 619 2.33 10.85 -0.68
CA TYR A 619 2.43 10.45 0.73
C TYR A 619 1.93 9.03 1.07
N SER A 620 0.71 8.63 0.70
CA SER A 620 0.13 7.36 1.18
C SER A 620 -0.98 6.79 0.29
N GLU A 621 -1.37 5.54 0.54
CA GLU A 621 -2.64 4.95 0.11
C GLU A 621 -3.85 5.45 0.92
N ASP A 622 -3.62 6.00 2.12
CA ASP A 622 -4.67 6.65 2.91
C ASP A 622 -4.79 8.15 2.59
N GLY A 623 -6.01 8.59 2.28
CA GLY A 623 -6.34 9.98 1.99
C GLY A 623 -6.31 10.88 3.23
N ILE A 624 -6.59 10.34 4.42
CA ILE A 624 -6.56 11.12 5.67
C ILE A 624 -5.11 11.42 6.05
N LEU A 625 -4.23 10.42 6.10
CA LEU A 625 -2.81 10.61 6.35
C LEU A 625 -2.17 11.55 5.32
N THR A 626 -2.47 11.36 4.03
CA THR A 626 -1.97 12.23 2.95
C THR A 626 -2.33 13.69 3.21
N GLY A 627 -3.59 14.00 3.48
CA GLY A 627 -4.04 15.36 3.73
C GLY A 627 -3.62 15.94 5.08
N LEU A 628 -3.48 15.12 6.13
CA LEU A 628 -2.96 15.56 7.42
C LEU A 628 -1.47 15.92 7.36
N ILE A 629 -0.65 15.10 6.71
CA ILE A 629 0.79 15.37 6.55
C ILE A 629 0.97 16.64 5.71
N ASP A 630 0.30 16.75 4.56
CA ASP A 630 0.39 17.93 3.70
C ASP A 630 -0.21 19.20 4.32
N THR A 631 -1.19 19.09 5.24
CA THR A 631 -1.66 20.25 6.03
C THR A 631 -0.49 20.92 6.74
N TYR A 632 0.37 20.15 7.42
CA TYR A 632 1.48 20.71 8.18
C TYR A 632 2.65 21.14 7.30
N GLU A 633 2.94 20.44 6.20
CA GLU A 633 3.95 20.88 5.23
C GLU A 633 3.52 22.20 4.55
N THR A 634 2.23 22.31 4.19
CA THR A 634 1.63 23.54 3.66
C THR A 634 1.67 24.69 4.67
N ILE A 635 1.34 24.46 5.96
CA ILE A 635 1.51 25.48 7.01
C ILE A 635 2.96 25.95 7.07
N GLY A 636 3.93 25.03 7.04
CA GLY A 636 5.35 25.34 7.07
C GLY A 636 5.78 26.24 5.89
N ILE A 637 5.42 25.86 4.66
CA ILE A 637 5.79 26.63 3.45
C ILE A 637 5.07 27.98 3.41
N GLN A 638 3.75 28.01 3.64
CA GLN A 638 2.96 29.25 3.60
C GLN A 638 3.36 30.24 4.72
N SER A 639 3.90 29.77 5.85
CA SER A 639 4.44 30.65 6.90
C SER A 639 5.57 31.58 6.43
N LYS A 640 6.26 31.20 5.33
CA LYS A 640 7.33 31.98 4.70
C LYS A 640 6.82 32.85 3.53
N GLY A 641 5.50 32.97 3.39
CA GLY A 641 4.82 33.78 2.37
C GLY A 641 4.78 33.16 0.97
N VAL A 642 5.10 31.86 0.85
CA VAL A 642 5.13 31.11 -0.42
C VAL A 642 3.84 30.30 -0.56
N TYR A 643 3.04 30.54 -1.60
CA TYR A 643 1.82 29.76 -1.82
C TYR A 643 2.12 28.38 -2.44
N VAL A 644 1.39 27.39 -1.95
CA VAL A 644 1.57 25.96 -2.26
C VAL A 644 0.56 25.57 -3.33
N TYR A 645 1.00 24.82 -4.35
CA TYR A 645 0.14 24.27 -5.40
C TYR A 645 0.00 22.76 -5.19
N ASN A 646 -0.89 22.38 -4.28
CA ASN A 646 -1.14 20.99 -3.90
C ASN A 646 -1.66 20.22 -5.13
N LYS A 647 -1.00 19.11 -5.53
CA LYS A 647 -1.17 18.50 -6.87
C LYS A 647 -1.24 16.97 -6.87
N HIS A 648 -1.77 16.30 -7.90
CA HIS A 648 -2.42 16.82 -9.10
C HIS A 648 -3.92 16.58 -8.96
N PHE A 649 -4.71 17.65 -9.03
CA PHE A 649 -6.11 17.68 -8.67
C PHE A 649 -6.99 17.28 -9.88
N ALA A 650 -7.60 16.09 -9.95
CA ALA A 650 -7.56 14.94 -9.04
C ALA A 650 -7.45 13.62 -9.83
N LEU A 651 -7.29 12.48 -9.13
CA LEU A 651 -7.22 11.12 -9.71
C LEU A 651 -6.03 10.84 -10.67
N ASN A 652 -4.88 11.49 -10.48
CA ASN A 652 -3.66 11.23 -11.24
C ASN A 652 -2.80 10.09 -10.63
N ASP A 653 -3.45 8.96 -10.33
CA ASP A 653 -2.82 7.77 -9.73
C ASP A 653 -2.19 6.82 -10.76
N GLN A 654 -2.16 7.16 -12.05
CA GLN A 654 -1.55 6.34 -13.09
C GLN A 654 -0.88 7.16 -14.21
N GLU A 655 0.46 7.07 -14.27
CA GLU A 655 1.26 7.75 -15.30
C GLU A 655 1.02 7.25 -16.73
N LEU A 656 0.74 5.95 -16.89
CA LEU A 656 0.53 5.34 -18.20
C LEU A 656 -0.71 5.97 -18.88
N GLN A 657 -0.46 6.68 -19.97
CA GLN A 657 -1.46 7.43 -20.75
C GLN A 657 -2.19 8.55 -19.96
N ARG A 658 -1.55 9.17 -18.96
CA ARG A 658 -2.19 10.20 -18.10
C ARG A 658 -2.92 11.34 -18.85
N GLN A 659 -2.47 11.74 -20.05
CA GLN A 659 -3.11 12.73 -20.93
C GLN A 659 -4.44 12.27 -21.59
N GLY A 660 -4.70 10.95 -21.60
CA GLY A 660 -5.87 10.33 -22.24
C GLY A 660 -6.68 9.41 -21.31
N LEU A 661 -6.19 9.16 -20.10
CA LEU A 661 -6.81 8.24 -19.14
C LEU A 661 -8.13 8.80 -18.61
N GLY A 662 -9.20 8.01 -18.71
CA GLY A 662 -10.47 8.25 -18.03
C GLY A 662 -10.56 7.46 -16.73
N THR A 663 -10.38 8.14 -15.59
CA THR A 663 -10.50 7.49 -14.27
C THR A 663 -11.96 7.49 -13.83
N TRP A 664 -12.58 6.32 -13.82
CA TRP A 664 -13.97 6.12 -13.39
C TRP A 664 -14.01 5.79 -11.90
N CYS A 665 -14.29 6.80 -11.07
CA CYS A 665 -14.48 6.67 -9.63
C CYS A 665 -15.96 6.92 -9.26
N ASN A 666 -16.43 6.38 -8.14
CA ASN A 666 -17.73 6.73 -7.59
C ASN A 666 -17.59 7.91 -6.60
N GLU A 667 -18.66 8.67 -6.38
CA GLU A 667 -18.62 9.88 -5.56
C GLU A 667 -18.15 9.62 -4.12
N GLN A 668 -18.53 8.48 -3.51
CA GLN A 668 -18.11 8.14 -2.15
C GLN A 668 -16.59 7.96 -2.07
N ALA A 669 -16.01 7.08 -2.90
CA ALA A 669 -14.56 6.86 -2.90
C ALA A 669 -13.78 8.12 -3.31
N MET A 670 -14.32 8.89 -4.25
CA MET A 670 -13.79 10.21 -4.65
C MET A 670 -13.68 11.14 -3.44
N ARG A 671 -14.77 11.31 -2.67
CA ARG A 671 -14.82 12.19 -1.48
C ARG A 671 -14.02 11.66 -0.29
N GLU A 672 -14.21 10.40 0.08
CA GLU A 672 -13.66 9.81 1.30
C GLU A 672 -12.15 9.56 1.23
N ILE A 673 -11.59 9.36 0.03
CA ILE A 673 -10.18 9.00 -0.18
C ILE A 673 -9.43 10.09 -0.97
N TYR A 674 -9.78 10.31 -2.24
CA TYR A 674 -8.94 11.10 -3.14
C TYR A 674 -9.05 12.61 -2.91
N LEU A 675 -10.27 13.13 -2.69
CA LEU A 675 -10.50 14.54 -2.38
C LEU A 675 -10.20 14.86 -0.92
N ARG A 676 -10.37 13.90 0.00
CA ARG A 676 -9.95 14.01 1.42
C ARG A 676 -8.49 14.45 1.58
N ALA A 677 -7.61 13.99 0.69
CA ALA A 677 -6.22 14.44 0.65
C ALA A 677 -6.06 15.95 0.41
N PHE A 678 -6.91 16.56 -0.43
CA PHE A 678 -6.89 18.01 -0.75
C PHE A 678 -7.79 18.83 0.19
N GLU A 679 -8.88 18.25 0.70
CA GLU A 679 -9.82 18.87 1.64
C GLU A 679 -9.11 19.36 2.91
N LEU A 680 -8.23 18.54 3.48
CA LEU A 680 -7.55 18.84 4.73
C LEU A 680 -6.58 20.04 4.65
N PRO A 681 -5.63 20.13 3.70
CA PRO A 681 -4.77 21.31 3.58
C PRO A 681 -5.57 22.56 3.19
N ILE A 682 -6.61 22.47 2.36
CA ILE A 682 -7.48 23.62 2.06
C ILE A 682 -8.17 24.13 3.34
N VAL A 683 -8.85 23.26 4.08
CA VAL A 683 -9.66 23.65 5.24
C VAL A 683 -8.85 23.97 6.49
N ASN A 684 -7.71 23.30 6.71
CA ASN A 684 -6.92 23.43 7.95
C ASN A 684 -5.64 24.27 7.79
N ALA A 685 -5.06 24.36 6.59
CA ALA A 685 -3.85 25.15 6.31
C ALA A 685 -4.11 26.41 5.46
N ASP A 686 -5.35 26.64 5.03
CA ASP A 686 -5.71 27.72 4.09
C ASP A 686 -4.84 27.68 2.82
N ALA A 687 -4.71 26.46 2.25
CA ALA A 687 -3.91 26.18 1.07
C ALA A 687 -4.37 27.02 -0.13
N LYS A 688 -3.48 27.88 -0.64
CA LYS A 688 -3.88 28.92 -1.61
C LYS A 688 -3.97 28.45 -3.06
N CYS A 689 -3.28 27.39 -3.48
CA CYS A 689 -3.35 26.94 -4.88
C CYS A 689 -3.50 25.41 -5.02
N VAL A 690 -4.03 24.98 -6.17
CA VAL A 690 -3.96 23.58 -6.62
C VAL A 690 -3.49 23.53 -8.07
N MET A 691 -2.85 22.42 -8.45
CA MET A 691 -2.48 22.16 -9.85
C MET A 691 -3.34 21.02 -10.40
N THR A 692 -4.16 21.27 -11.42
CA THR A 692 -5.13 20.33 -11.97
C THR A 692 -4.48 19.28 -12.86
N ALA A 693 -4.99 18.05 -12.83
CA ALA A 693 -4.35 16.91 -13.46
C ALA A 693 -4.58 16.77 -14.97
N PHE A 694 -3.70 16.01 -15.64
CA PHE A 694 -3.84 15.61 -17.05
C PHE A 694 -5.01 14.66 -17.32
N ASN A 695 -5.35 13.79 -16.36
CA ASN A 695 -6.37 12.76 -16.55
C ASN A 695 -7.78 13.33 -16.60
N ARG A 696 -8.71 12.49 -17.07
CA ARG A 696 -10.15 12.73 -17.03
C ARG A 696 -10.78 12.09 -15.80
N ILE A 697 -11.87 12.69 -15.33
CA ILE A 697 -12.82 12.09 -14.38
C ILE A 697 -13.98 11.57 -15.24
N GLY A 698 -14.07 10.25 -15.36
CA GLY A 698 -14.88 9.63 -16.41
C GLY A 698 -14.40 10.03 -17.81
N ALA A 699 -15.13 10.92 -18.48
CA ALA A 699 -14.81 11.44 -19.81
C ALA A 699 -14.28 12.89 -19.81
N VAL A 700 -14.62 13.70 -18.79
CA VAL A 700 -14.30 15.14 -18.71
C VAL A 700 -12.89 15.33 -18.17
N TRP A 701 -12.08 16.19 -18.81
CA TRP A 701 -10.72 16.49 -18.33
C TRP A 701 -10.76 17.23 -16.98
N SER A 702 -9.88 16.87 -16.03
CA SER A 702 -9.92 17.40 -14.65
C SER A 702 -9.84 18.92 -14.58
N GLY A 703 -9.03 19.55 -15.44
CA GLY A 703 -8.91 21.02 -15.52
C GLY A 703 -10.10 21.74 -16.16
N ALA A 704 -11.10 21.00 -16.66
CA ALA A 704 -12.34 21.54 -17.23
C ALA A 704 -13.61 20.93 -16.59
N CYS A 705 -13.50 20.31 -15.40
CA CYS A 705 -14.63 19.74 -14.68
C CYS A 705 -15.20 20.76 -13.67
N SER A 706 -16.33 21.38 -14.01
CA SER A 706 -17.06 22.35 -13.19
C SER A 706 -17.41 21.85 -11.79
N GLU A 707 -17.84 20.60 -11.71
CA GLU A 707 -18.27 19.93 -10.49
C GLU A 707 -17.10 19.71 -9.52
N LEU A 708 -15.88 19.53 -10.07
CA LEU A 708 -14.64 19.46 -9.30
C LEU A 708 -14.15 20.87 -8.90
N LEU A 709 -14.04 21.78 -9.87
CA LEU A 709 -13.29 23.04 -9.76
C LEU A 709 -14.09 24.23 -9.24
N THR A 710 -15.41 24.22 -9.43
CA THR A 710 -16.32 25.24 -8.89
C THR A 710 -17.15 24.64 -7.76
N ASP A 711 -17.98 23.63 -8.01
CA ASP A 711 -18.93 23.16 -7.00
C ASP A 711 -18.22 22.58 -5.77
N TRP A 712 -17.27 21.65 -5.96
CA TRP A 712 -16.51 21.11 -4.83
C TRP A 712 -15.40 22.05 -4.34
N LEU A 713 -14.44 22.43 -5.19
CA LEU A 713 -13.23 23.15 -4.75
C LEU A 713 -13.50 24.56 -4.19
N ARG A 714 -14.44 25.30 -4.80
CA ARG A 714 -14.82 26.65 -4.34
C ARG A 714 -16.04 26.59 -3.42
N GLY A 715 -17.06 25.80 -3.77
CA GLY A 715 -18.35 25.76 -3.07
C GLY A 715 -18.38 24.91 -1.79
N GLU A 716 -17.70 23.77 -1.75
CA GLU A 716 -17.65 22.88 -0.57
C GLU A 716 -16.35 23.06 0.25
N ALA A 717 -15.19 23.01 -0.40
CA ALA A 717 -13.88 23.11 0.27
C ALA A 717 -13.47 24.55 0.59
N GLY A 718 -14.07 25.56 -0.07
CA GLY A 718 -13.89 26.98 0.27
C GLY A 718 -12.55 27.62 -0.14
N MET A 719 -11.80 27.00 -1.06
CA MET A 719 -10.48 27.49 -1.47
C MET A 719 -10.57 28.87 -2.17
N THR A 720 -9.98 29.90 -1.54
CA THR A 720 -10.05 31.32 -1.99
C THR A 720 -9.00 31.74 -3.02
N GLY A 721 -7.89 31.00 -3.15
CA GLY A 721 -6.87 31.27 -4.17
C GLY A 721 -7.14 30.54 -5.49
N PHE A 722 -6.10 30.35 -6.31
CA PHE A 722 -6.26 30.02 -7.73
C PHE A 722 -5.79 28.61 -8.12
N ALA A 723 -6.43 28.02 -9.13
CA ALA A 723 -6.04 26.75 -9.73
C ALA A 723 -5.19 26.97 -11.00
N VAL A 724 -4.15 26.16 -11.19
CA VAL A 724 -3.31 26.14 -12.41
C VAL A 724 -3.41 24.77 -13.11
N THR A 725 -3.20 24.70 -14.43
CA THR A 725 -3.02 23.38 -15.08
C THR A 725 -1.68 22.73 -14.68
N ASP A 726 -1.57 21.39 -14.74
CA ASP A 726 -0.27 20.76 -15.04
C ASP A 726 0.19 21.23 -16.46
N MET A 727 1.47 21.05 -16.81
CA MET A 727 2.09 21.66 -18.00
C MET A 727 1.23 21.46 -19.27
N TYR A 728 0.76 22.56 -19.87
CA TYR A 728 -0.31 22.51 -20.88
C TYR A 728 0.12 21.74 -22.15
N GLU A 729 -0.44 20.54 -22.34
CA GLU A 729 0.02 19.58 -23.36
C GLU A 729 -1.14 18.80 -24.02
N GLY A 730 -1.39 19.10 -25.30
CA GLY A 730 -2.29 18.34 -26.18
C GLY A 730 -3.64 19.02 -26.46
N ASP A 731 -4.23 18.69 -27.61
CA ASP A 731 -5.39 19.37 -28.20
C ASP A 731 -6.73 19.19 -27.42
N TYR A 732 -6.72 18.50 -26.28
CA TYR A 732 -7.89 18.29 -25.41
C TYR A 732 -7.95 19.24 -24.20
N MET A 733 -6.83 19.89 -23.86
CA MET A 733 -6.80 20.97 -22.87
C MET A 733 -7.27 22.25 -23.56
N SER A 734 -8.19 23.00 -22.94
CA SER A 734 -8.92 24.07 -23.64
C SER A 734 -9.16 25.29 -22.75
N LYS A 735 -8.38 26.36 -22.97
CA LYS A 735 -8.46 27.64 -22.24
C LYS A 735 -9.86 28.22 -21.99
N PRO A 736 -10.82 28.24 -22.94
CA PRO A 736 -12.18 28.72 -22.63
C PRO A 736 -12.94 27.80 -21.67
N HIS A 737 -12.74 26.48 -21.74
CA HIS A 737 -13.41 25.52 -20.86
C HIS A 737 -12.78 25.49 -19.46
N GLU A 738 -11.44 25.62 -19.36
CA GLU A 738 -10.73 25.59 -18.08
C GLU A 738 -11.15 26.79 -17.19
N VAL A 739 -11.18 28.00 -17.76
CA VAL A 739 -11.59 29.21 -17.03
C VAL A 739 -13.08 29.21 -16.68
N LEU A 740 -13.94 28.66 -17.55
CA LEU A 740 -15.38 28.50 -17.26
C LEU A 740 -15.66 27.45 -16.16
N ALA A 741 -14.83 26.40 -16.05
CA ALA A 741 -14.93 25.40 -15.00
C ALA A 741 -14.38 25.89 -13.64
N GLY A 742 -13.48 26.88 -13.65
CA GLY A 742 -12.84 27.44 -12.46
C GLY A 742 -11.35 27.11 -12.30
N ASN A 743 -10.70 26.58 -13.34
CA ASN A 743 -9.23 26.55 -13.43
C ASN A 743 -8.73 27.89 -13.98
N ASP A 744 -7.96 28.61 -13.17
CA ASP A 744 -7.83 30.06 -13.29
C ASP A 744 -6.69 30.51 -14.22
N ILE A 745 -5.68 29.65 -14.46
CA ILE A 745 -4.51 29.96 -15.30
C ILE A 745 -3.83 28.69 -15.89
N PRO A 746 -3.26 28.71 -17.11
CA PRO A 746 -2.53 27.58 -17.67
C PRO A 746 -1.01 27.66 -17.43
N ASP A 747 -0.37 26.54 -17.05
CA ASP A 747 1.10 26.38 -17.01
C ASP A 747 1.65 26.29 -18.45
N ASN A 748 1.63 27.43 -19.15
CA ASN A 748 1.97 27.54 -20.58
C ASN A 748 2.68 28.86 -20.95
N PHE A 749 3.55 28.82 -21.96
CA PHE A 749 4.08 30.01 -22.62
C PHE A 749 3.02 30.61 -23.57
N PRO A 750 2.92 31.95 -23.67
CA PRO A 750 1.96 32.59 -24.56
C PRO A 750 2.20 32.24 -26.03
N GLY A 751 1.12 31.95 -26.76
CA GLY A 751 1.19 31.55 -28.16
C GLY A 751 1.57 30.08 -28.41
N THR A 752 1.63 29.25 -27.38
CA THR A 752 1.79 27.79 -27.52
C THR A 752 0.42 27.12 -27.54
N THR A 753 0.07 26.49 -28.67
CA THR A 753 -1.08 25.58 -28.92
C THR A 753 -2.22 25.57 -27.90
N GLY A 754 -3.37 26.16 -28.27
CA GLY A 754 -4.63 26.04 -27.53
C GLY A 754 -5.76 26.92 -28.08
N THR A 755 -5.41 28.03 -28.75
CA THR A 755 -6.35 29.09 -29.19
C THR A 755 -6.47 29.25 -30.70
N GLY A 756 -5.87 28.36 -31.50
CA GLY A 756 -5.94 28.39 -32.97
C GLY A 756 -5.16 29.54 -33.65
N VAL A 757 -4.38 30.32 -32.89
CA VAL A 757 -3.59 31.45 -33.39
C VAL A 757 -2.31 30.96 -34.05
N ASP A 758 -2.38 30.61 -35.33
CA ASP A 758 -1.25 30.14 -36.14
C ASP A 758 -0.30 31.29 -36.53
N THR A 759 0.45 31.84 -35.57
CA THR A 759 1.81 32.39 -35.79
C THR A 759 2.55 32.76 -34.50
N ALA A 760 3.70 32.14 -34.25
CA ALA A 760 4.66 32.63 -33.27
C ALA A 760 5.42 33.85 -33.80
N SER A 761 4.98 35.06 -33.44
CA SER A 761 5.75 36.31 -33.61
C SER A 761 6.12 36.91 -32.26
N SER A 762 7.39 36.76 -31.86
CA SER A 762 7.88 37.21 -30.55
C SER A 762 7.84 38.73 -30.40
N GLY A 763 7.09 39.22 -29.40
CA GLY A 763 7.02 40.63 -29.03
C GLY A 763 5.66 41.12 -28.54
N ASP A 764 4.59 40.39 -28.85
CA ASP A 764 3.25 40.56 -28.31
C ASP A 764 2.92 39.31 -27.48
N LEU A 765 2.30 39.47 -26.29
CA LEU A 765 2.06 38.36 -25.35
C LEU A 765 0.82 37.53 -25.69
N GLY A 766 0.15 37.84 -26.80
CA GLY A 766 -1.05 37.12 -27.23
C GLY A 766 -2.25 37.49 -26.38
N PHE A 767 -3.16 38.26 -26.97
CA PHE A 767 -4.49 38.48 -26.41
C PHE A 767 -5.31 37.20 -26.62
N GLU A 768 -4.99 36.13 -25.88
CA GLU A 768 -5.45 34.77 -26.20
C GLU A 768 -6.96 34.56 -26.06
N PHE A 769 -7.64 35.36 -25.23
CA PHE A 769 -9.10 35.39 -25.16
C PHE A 769 -9.74 36.47 -26.07
N ALA A 770 -9.02 37.03 -27.05
CA ALA A 770 -9.50 38.08 -27.96
C ALA A 770 -10.81 37.74 -28.66
N ALA A 771 -10.97 36.48 -29.09
CA ALA A 771 -12.16 36.01 -29.79
C ALA A 771 -13.44 36.22 -28.96
N TYR A 772 -13.34 36.10 -27.63
CA TYR A 772 -14.44 36.18 -26.68
C TYR A 772 -14.66 37.58 -26.07
N GLY A 773 -13.79 38.56 -26.37
CA GLY A 773 -13.94 39.93 -25.90
C GLY A 773 -15.11 40.69 -26.56
N PRO A 774 -15.49 41.89 -26.07
CA PRO A 774 -16.65 42.64 -26.57
C PRO A 774 -16.63 42.93 -28.08
N ASP A 775 -15.46 43.25 -28.63
CA ASP A 775 -15.22 43.48 -30.06
C ASP A 775 -14.66 42.22 -30.79
N GLY A 776 -14.77 41.05 -30.17
CA GLY A 776 -14.22 39.78 -30.66
C GLY A 776 -14.99 39.15 -31.82
N SER A 777 -14.45 38.07 -32.37
CA SER A 777 -15.10 37.29 -33.44
C SER A 777 -16.27 36.43 -32.96
N THR A 778 -16.27 36.07 -31.68
CA THR A 778 -17.27 35.25 -30.98
C THR A 778 -17.47 35.78 -29.55
N PRO A 779 -17.95 37.04 -29.36
CA PRO A 779 -18.01 37.68 -28.05
C PRO A 779 -18.81 36.86 -27.03
N ASN A 780 -18.30 36.71 -25.81
CA ASN A 780 -18.95 35.95 -24.76
C ASN A 780 -18.78 36.59 -23.38
N ALA A 781 -19.86 37.21 -22.89
CA ALA A 781 -19.91 37.83 -21.57
C ALA A 781 -19.71 36.84 -20.41
N GLN A 782 -20.01 35.55 -20.59
CA GLN A 782 -19.81 34.53 -19.56
C GLN A 782 -18.31 34.26 -19.35
N VAL A 783 -17.55 34.14 -20.44
CA VAL A 783 -16.07 34.04 -20.41
C VAL A 783 -15.47 35.31 -19.79
N ALA A 784 -16.01 36.50 -20.09
CA ALA A 784 -15.56 37.75 -19.46
C ALA A 784 -15.75 37.78 -17.94
N ARG A 785 -16.84 37.19 -17.41
CA ARG A 785 -17.08 37.05 -15.97
C ARG A 785 -16.15 36.02 -15.33
N ALA A 786 -15.92 34.89 -15.98
CA ALA A 786 -14.95 33.88 -15.53
C ALA A 786 -13.53 34.47 -15.44
N LEU A 787 -13.08 35.18 -16.48
CA LEU A 787 -11.79 35.89 -16.48
C LEU A 787 -11.65 36.91 -15.34
N ARG A 788 -12.72 37.62 -14.96
CA ARG A 788 -12.73 38.55 -13.82
C ARG A 788 -12.52 37.82 -12.49
N GLU A 789 -13.26 36.74 -12.26
CA GLU A 789 -13.20 35.96 -11.03
C GLU A 789 -11.86 35.21 -10.90
N SER A 790 -11.33 34.64 -11.97
CA SER A 790 -9.97 34.07 -11.99
C SER A 790 -8.90 35.14 -11.75
N SER A 791 -9.06 36.35 -12.33
CA SER A 791 -8.17 37.48 -12.04
C SER A 791 -8.22 37.86 -10.55
N HIS A 792 -9.39 37.82 -9.92
CA HIS A 792 -9.56 38.10 -8.50
C HIS A 792 -8.75 37.13 -7.62
N ARG A 793 -8.88 35.82 -7.85
CA ARG A 793 -8.15 34.76 -7.10
C ARG A 793 -6.63 34.88 -7.25
N ILE A 794 -6.15 35.13 -8.47
CA ILE A 794 -4.74 35.36 -8.76
C ILE A 794 -4.24 36.60 -8.01
N LEU A 795 -5.00 37.71 -8.04
CA LEU A 795 -4.62 38.95 -7.38
C LEU A 795 -4.66 38.86 -5.85
N TYR A 796 -5.69 38.25 -5.26
CA TYR A 796 -5.80 38.03 -3.82
C TYR A 796 -4.67 37.13 -3.31
N THR A 797 -4.34 36.06 -4.04
CA THR A 797 -3.24 35.15 -3.67
C THR A 797 -1.88 35.83 -3.77
N VAL A 798 -1.60 36.52 -4.88
CA VAL A 798 -0.32 37.23 -5.06
C VAL A 798 -0.16 38.35 -4.02
N LEU A 799 -1.24 39.06 -3.67
CA LEU A 799 -1.24 40.12 -2.66
C LEU A 799 -0.80 39.64 -1.26
N HIS A 800 -1.32 38.49 -0.84
CA HIS A 800 -1.00 37.88 0.46
C HIS A 800 0.29 37.02 0.42
N SER A 801 0.97 36.99 -0.73
CA SER A 801 2.24 36.30 -0.91
C SER A 801 3.45 37.25 -0.80
N ARG A 802 4.62 36.64 -0.61
CA ARG A 802 5.91 37.33 -0.72
C ARG A 802 6.25 37.83 -2.13
N GLY A 803 5.40 37.58 -3.13
CA GLY A 803 5.45 38.26 -4.42
C GLY A 803 5.39 39.79 -4.27
N MET A 804 4.73 40.30 -3.22
CA MET A 804 4.67 41.72 -2.87
C MET A 804 5.84 42.23 -2.01
N ASP A 805 6.87 41.42 -1.71
CA ASP A 805 8.03 41.81 -0.90
C ASP A 805 8.64 43.15 -1.38
N GLY A 806 8.65 44.15 -0.50
CA GLY A 806 9.22 45.48 -0.79
C GLY A 806 8.32 46.43 -1.60
N ILE A 807 7.09 46.05 -1.92
CA ILE A 807 6.10 46.92 -2.56
C ILE A 807 5.32 47.71 -1.49
N GLY A 808 5.04 48.99 -1.77
CA GLY A 808 4.12 49.81 -0.98
C GLY A 808 3.31 50.73 -1.89
N ALA A 809 2.30 51.43 -1.36
CA ALA A 809 1.34 52.21 -2.16
C ALA A 809 1.95 53.32 -3.06
N ASN A 810 3.21 53.70 -2.85
CA ASN A 810 3.96 54.65 -3.68
C ASN A 810 4.90 53.99 -4.71
N THR A 811 5.09 52.68 -4.67
CA THR A 811 5.85 51.91 -5.66
C THR A 811 5.10 51.94 -7.00
N ARG A 812 5.83 52.02 -8.11
CA ARG A 812 5.27 51.96 -9.47
C ARG A 812 6.15 51.07 -10.33
N ILE A 813 5.54 50.12 -11.02
CA ILE A 813 6.19 49.28 -12.02
C ILE A 813 6.23 50.07 -13.34
N VAL A 814 7.35 50.01 -14.06
CA VAL A 814 7.55 50.78 -15.30
C VAL A 814 8.39 49.97 -16.28
N THR A 815 7.82 49.61 -17.42
CA THR A 815 8.48 48.91 -18.52
C THR A 815 9.54 49.80 -19.15
N VAL A 816 10.81 49.40 -19.01
CA VAL A 816 11.95 50.12 -19.59
C VAL A 816 12.36 49.44 -20.90
N THR A 817 11.89 49.95 -22.04
CA THR A 817 12.37 49.50 -23.37
C THR A 817 13.89 49.73 -23.49
N PRO A 818 14.73 48.67 -23.61
CA PRO A 818 16.17 48.85 -23.71
C PRO A 818 16.57 49.48 -25.05
N TRP A 819 17.65 50.26 -25.06
CA TRP A 819 18.13 50.96 -26.27
C TRP A 819 18.38 50.02 -27.46
N TRP A 820 18.78 48.77 -27.20
CA TRP A 820 19.01 47.76 -28.23
C TRP A 820 17.71 47.26 -28.87
N GLN A 821 16.60 47.22 -28.13
CA GLN A 821 15.28 46.84 -28.66
C GLN A 821 14.78 47.93 -29.61
N THR A 822 14.93 49.20 -29.22
CA THR A 822 14.69 50.36 -30.11
C THR A 822 15.54 50.28 -31.38
N ALA A 823 16.82 49.90 -31.27
CA ALA A 823 17.72 49.74 -32.42
C ALA A 823 17.30 48.57 -33.34
N LEU A 824 16.83 47.45 -32.78
CA LEU A 824 16.28 46.32 -33.55
C LEU A 824 15.00 46.73 -34.29
N ASN A 825 14.06 47.40 -33.61
CA ASN A 825 12.81 47.87 -34.21
C ASN A 825 13.08 48.85 -35.37
N VAL A 826 13.99 49.80 -35.20
CA VAL A 826 14.44 50.70 -36.28
C VAL A 826 15.08 49.93 -37.44
N THR A 827 15.84 48.87 -37.15
CA THR A 827 16.46 48.01 -38.17
C THR A 827 15.42 47.19 -38.94
N GLN A 828 14.43 46.60 -38.26
CA GLN A 828 13.31 45.90 -38.90
C GLN A 828 12.50 46.84 -39.79
N ILE A 829 12.16 48.05 -39.31
CA ILE A 829 11.45 49.06 -40.11
C ILE A 829 12.27 49.44 -41.35
N ALA A 830 13.58 49.64 -41.23
CA ALA A 830 14.46 49.92 -42.36
C ALA A 830 14.49 48.76 -43.38
N LEU A 831 14.58 47.51 -42.92
CA LEU A 831 14.55 46.32 -43.78
C LEU A 831 13.19 46.09 -44.45
N ALA A 832 12.08 46.36 -43.75
CA ALA A 832 10.74 46.31 -44.31
C ALA A 832 10.55 47.37 -45.41
N VAL A 833 10.97 48.62 -45.16
CA VAL A 833 10.96 49.69 -46.17
C VAL A 833 11.84 49.34 -47.37
N LEU A 834 13.04 48.78 -47.16
CA LEU A 834 13.91 48.32 -48.25
C LEU A 834 13.28 47.18 -49.05
N SER A 835 12.57 46.27 -48.39
CA SER A 835 11.85 45.16 -49.05
C SER A 835 10.67 45.68 -49.89
N VAL A 836 9.89 46.63 -49.36
CA VAL A 836 8.82 47.31 -50.12
C VAL A 836 9.40 48.07 -51.31
N VAL A 837 10.53 48.78 -51.15
CA VAL A 837 11.23 49.45 -52.26
C VAL A 837 11.72 48.44 -53.31
N ALA A 838 12.26 47.29 -52.90
CA ALA A 838 12.68 46.23 -53.82
C ALA A 838 11.50 45.64 -54.61
N VAL A 839 10.35 45.42 -53.97
CA VAL A 839 9.11 44.97 -54.63
C VAL A 839 8.59 46.03 -55.60
N VAL A 840 8.59 47.31 -55.22
CA VAL A 840 8.18 48.42 -56.11
C VAL A 840 9.11 48.54 -57.32
N LEU A 841 10.42 48.37 -57.15
CA LEU A 841 11.39 48.36 -58.26
C LEU A 841 11.21 47.15 -59.18
N LEU A 842 10.96 45.96 -58.61
CA LEU A 842 10.66 44.75 -59.38
C LEU A 842 9.38 44.91 -60.23
N VAL A 843 8.31 45.44 -59.62
CA VAL A 843 7.05 45.74 -60.32
C VAL A 843 7.28 46.81 -61.41
N ALA A 844 8.11 47.81 -61.17
CA ALA A 844 8.43 48.84 -62.15
C ALA A 844 9.21 48.30 -63.37
N ASP A 845 10.13 47.34 -63.18
CA ASP A 845 10.83 46.65 -64.27
C ASP A 845 9.90 45.71 -65.06
N MET A 846 8.96 45.05 -64.37
CA MET A 846 7.95 44.18 -64.98
C MET A 846 6.89 44.93 -65.80
N VAL A 847 6.75 46.26 -65.69
CA VAL A 847 5.81 47.06 -66.51
C VAL A 847 6.40 47.33 -67.91
N PRO A 848 5.83 46.77 -69.00
CA PRO A 848 6.46 46.87 -70.32
C PRO A 848 6.46 48.30 -70.87
N SER A 849 7.65 48.90 -71.01
CA SER A 849 7.77 50.23 -71.63
C SER A 849 7.21 50.24 -73.06
N LYS A 850 6.20 51.08 -73.31
CA LYS A 850 5.58 51.24 -74.64
C LYS A 850 6.51 51.99 -75.60
N LYS A 851 7.55 51.30 -76.11
CA LYS A 851 8.38 51.78 -77.21
C LYS A 851 7.49 52.09 -78.43
N LYS A 852 7.42 53.37 -78.81
CA LYS A 852 6.75 53.81 -80.04
C LYS A 852 7.41 53.11 -81.24
N LYS A 853 6.61 52.47 -82.10
CA LYS A 853 7.05 52.11 -83.45
C LYS A 853 7.22 53.39 -84.27
N SER A 854 8.42 53.60 -84.82
CA SER A 854 8.67 54.54 -85.92
C SER A 854 8.81 53.73 -87.21
N ASN A 855 8.19 54.20 -88.31
CA ASN A 855 8.25 53.51 -89.59
C ASN A 855 9.65 53.58 -90.21
N GLN A 856 10.11 52.45 -90.76
CA GLN A 856 10.66 52.34 -92.11
C GLN A 856 10.40 50.92 -92.64
#